data_AF-A0A7N8XQ24-F1
#
_entry.id   AF-A0A7N8XQ24-F1
#
_cell.length_a   1.000
_cell.length_b   1.000
_cell.length_c   1.000
_cell.angle_alpha   90.00
_cell.angle_beta   90.00
_cell.angle_gamma   90.00
#
_symmetry.space_group_name_H-M   'P 1'
#
loop_
_entity.id
_entity.type
_entity.pdbx_description
1 polymer ?
#
loop_
_entity_poly.entity_id
_entity_poly.type
_entity_poly.pdbx_seq_one_letter_code
_entity_poly.pdbx_strand_id
1 'polypeptide(L)'
;MNKKMRFPPELINAIAEGKTEMLSGLLKTGDGIIRQLDESEDRQWREALNLSIRLGNEDAMDVLLQGIKFDFRQIHEALLVAVDTNQPRVVKRLLDRLDQEKGNKMDVRSFSQAIFDHSIDNSQFAPGVTPLTLACQKDLYEIVTMLSQKGHIIPWPHKISCACLECRNGRQYDLLKFSLSRINTYRGIASRAYLSVTSDDAMLTAFSLSRELCKLSKKEPEFKPQYLSLEQLCQEFAVELLGMCRNQSEVTTILNSCGDESQDALDEQAFEEGIPNLSRLRLAVTYNQKQFVAHPICQQVLSSIWCGNLGGWRGSRTAWKLLVSMGIFLTMPFLCLIYWLAPKSKAGKILKIPVIKFLLHSASYLWFLIALLGESIIMELYRDKFASREQNILHNSFHMVWVVGRFTFSTNPAHPVMSPFVGFFWYECKEVWIEGMRSYLLDWWNCLDMMVLSMYLASFALRVLIMLKGYFLCHDDNSTKECAYFTQTGREDWHQEDPQMIAEVLFAVTSMLSFTRLAYILPAHESLGTLQISIGKMIDDMMRFMFILMIIGTAFLCGINNIYVPYVISPQFNETFRFLFWTMFGVVNQEYVDMPDYVLAEFVGRILYGIFTLVIVIVLLNMLIAMITNSFQKIEDDADVEWKFARSKLYLSYFREGLTMPVPFNIIPSPKAVFYTLSDSQLPYRQQVITALVQRYIESARREFEEAKRKGKCDTGTTLSDSDAFKSPAGSHT
;
A
#
# COMPACT_ATOMS: atom_id res chain seq x y z
N MET A 1 41.52 24.43 -19.50
CA MET A 1 41.98 23.23 -18.75
C MET A 1 43.52 23.04 -18.84
N ASN A 2 44.36 24.08 -18.69
CA ASN A 2 45.77 24.00 -19.12
C ASN A 2 46.84 24.54 -18.14
N LYS A 3 46.63 24.51 -16.82
CA LYS A 3 47.66 25.05 -15.88
C LYS A 3 48.04 24.17 -14.68
N LYS A 4 47.64 22.89 -14.64
CA LYS A 4 48.04 21.98 -13.55
C LYS A 4 48.52 20.60 -13.98
N MET A 5 48.84 20.40 -15.26
CA MET A 5 49.33 19.11 -15.75
C MET A 5 50.78 19.26 -16.22
N ARG A 6 51.73 18.62 -15.52
CA ARG A 6 53.13 18.51 -15.95
C ARG A 6 53.22 17.30 -16.87
N PHE A 7 52.92 17.48 -18.15
CA PHE A 7 53.06 16.45 -19.18
C PHE A 7 54.36 16.65 -19.98
N PRO A 8 54.93 15.59 -20.59
CA PRO A 8 55.56 15.73 -21.90
C PRO A 8 54.45 15.94 -22.95
N PRO A 9 54.39 17.09 -23.66
CA PRO A 9 53.33 17.40 -24.62
C PRO A 9 53.24 16.40 -25.78
N GLU A 10 54.34 15.69 -26.06
CA GLU A 10 54.46 14.68 -27.10
C GLU A 10 53.59 13.45 -26.83
N LEU A 11 53.40 13.04 -25.57
CA LEU A 11 52.60 11.86 -25.23
C LEU A 11 51.10 12.10 -25.47
N ILE A 12 50.58 13.27 -25.10
CA ILE A 12 49.17 13.61 -25.30
C ILE A 12 48.87 13.76 -26.78
N ASN A 13 49.73 14.44 -27.53
CA ASN A 13 49.56 14.56 -28.96
C ASN A 13 49.64 13.17 -29.62
N ALA A 14 50.53 12.29 -29.19
CA ALA A 14 50.60 10.92 -29.70
C ALA A 14 49.33 10.09 -29.40
N ILE A 15 48.73 10.23 -28.20
CA ILE A 15 47.46 9.57 -27.85
C ILE A 15 46.29 10.19 -28.62
N ALA A 16 46.25 11.52 -28.73
CA ALA A 16 45.20 12.27 -29.43
C ALA A 16 45.19 12.01 -30.95
N GLU A 17 46.37 11.88 -31.56
CA GLU A 17 46.55 11.59 -32.98
C GLU A 17 46.58 10.08 -33.28
N GLY A 18 46.59 9.24 -32.24
CA GLY A 18 46.62 7.79 -32.33
C GLY A 18 47.86 7.16 -32.96
N LYS A 19 49.01 7.81 -32.81
CA LYS A 19 50.30 7.35 -33.31
C LYS A 19 50.90 6.27 -32.39
N THR A 20 50.51 5.02 -32.60
CA THR A 20 50.94 3.85 -31.81
C THR A 20 52.45 3.61 -31.81
N GLU A 21 53.13 3.87 -32.93
CA GLU A 21 54.60 3.72 -33.02
C GLU A 21 55.33 4.73 -32.13
N MET A 22 54.89 5.99 -32.13
CA MET A 22 55.45 7.04 -31.28
C MET A 22 55.20 6.75 -29.80
N LEU A 23 54.01 6.21 -29.47
CA LEU A 23 53.68 5.77 -28.13
C LEU A 23 54.59 4.61 -27.68
N SER A 24 54.80 3.61 -28.54
CA SER A 24 55.67 2.46 -28.26
C SER A 24 57.15 2.88 -28.12
N GLY A 25 57.58 3.89 -28.87
CA GLY A 25 58.92 4.48 -28.75
C GLY A 25 59.12 5.22 -27.44
N LEU A 26 58.10 5.92 -26.95
CA LEU A 26 58.12 6.62 -25.66
C LEU A 26 58.05 5.66 -24.45
N LEU A 27 57.49 4.47 -24.63
CA LEU A 27 57.36 3.44 -23.57
C LEU A 27 58.56 2.48 -23.49
N LYS A 28 59.36 2.34 -24.56
CA LYS A 28 60.55 1.48 -24.59
C LYS A 28 61.71 2.08 -23.81
N THR A 29 61.81 1.75 -22.52
CA THR A 29 63.02 1.95 -21.72
C THR A 29 63.89 0.69 -21.81
N GLY A 30 64.80 0.62 -22.80
CA GLY A 30 66.01 -0.24 -22.82
C GLY A 30 65.86 -1.78 -22.76
N ASP A 31 65.16 -2.30 -21.76
CA ASP A 31 64.97 -3.71 -21.47
C ASP A 31 63.47 -3.98 -21.41
N GLY A 32 62.98 -5.12 -21.92
CA GLY A 32 61.54 -5.47 -21.99
C GLY A 32 60.81 -5.66 -20.65
N ILE A 33 61.18 -4.90 -19.63
CA ILE A 33 60.63 -4.87 -18.28
C ILE A 33 59.48 -3.85 -18.25
N ILE A 34 58.32 -4.30 -17.78
CA ILE A 34 57.15 -3.44 -17.55
C ILE A 34 57.54 -2.35 -16.54
N ARG A 35 57.33 -1.07 -16.90
CA ARG A 35 57.72 0.07 -16.05
C ARG A 35 56.88 0.09 -14.77
N GLN A 36 57.53 -0.01 -13.60
CA GLN A 36 56.91 0.28 -12.30
C GLN A 36 56.82 1.80 -12.11
N LEU A 37 55.64 2.28 -11.74
CA LEU A 37 55.35 3.70 -11.56
C LEU A 37 55.79 4.19 -10.18
N ASP A 38 56.49 5.31 -10.12
CA ASP A 38 56.62 6.11 -8.89
C ASP A 38 55.29 6.81 -8.59
N GLU A 39 54.90 6.96 -7.31
CA GLU A 39 53.60 7.55 -6.90
C GLU A 39 53.36 8.97 -7.48
N SER A 40 54.40 9.69 -7.87
CA SER A 40 54.30 11.03 -8.48
C SER A 40 53.95 11.04 -9.99
N GLU A 41 54.31 9.97 -10.71
CA GLU A 41 53.97 9.78 -12.14
C GLU A 41 52.63 9.08 -12.31
N ASP A 42 52.18 8.36 -11.29
CA ASP A 42 50.97 7.52 -11.30
C ASP A 42 49.70 8.27 -11.76
N ARG A 43 49.49 9.50 -11.27
CA ARG A 43 48.38 10.35 -11.71
C ARG A 43 48.40 10.66 -13.21
N GLN A 44 49.60 10.85 -13.78
CA GLN A 44 49.75 11.27 -15.18
C GLN A 44 49.42 10.13 -16.13
N TRP A 45 49.84 8.91 -15.80
CA TRP A 45 49.56 7.71 -16.59
C TRP A 45 48.11 7.25 -16.47
N ARG A 46 47.47 7.46 -15.32
CA ARG A 46 46.01 7.29 -15.16
C ARG A 46 45.21 8.24 -16.06
N GLU A 47 45.59 9.52 -16.08
CA GLU A 47 44.94 10.52 -16.96
C GLU A 47 45.19 10.21 -18.44
N ALA A 48 46.39 9.73 -18.82
CA ALA A 48 46.70 9.28 -20.17
C ALA A 48 45.86 8.07 -20.61
N LEU A 49 45.70 7.07 -19.73
CA LEU A 49 44.83 5.93 -19.96
C LEU A 49 43.37 6.38 -20.12
N ASN A 50 42.86 7.21 -19.21
CA ASN A 50 41.51 7.77 -19.30
C ASN A 50 41.29 8.58 -20.59
N LEU A 51 42.31 9.31 -21.06
CA LEU A 51 42.26 10.02 -22.34
C LEU A 51 42.17 9.06 -23.53
N SER A 52 42.99 8.01 -23.56
CA SER A 52 42.96 6.99 -24.63
C SER A 52 41.58 6.33 -24.75
N ILE A 53 40.96 6.03 -23.61
CA ILE A 53 39.60 5.46 -23.52
C ILE A 53 38.56 6.48 -24.00
N ARG A 54 38.64 7.74 -23.58
CA ARG A 54 37.68 8.78 -24.03
C ARG A 54 37.73 9.02 -25.53
N LEU A 55 38.91 8.89 -26.14
CA LEU A 55 39.10 9.03 -27.59
C LEU A 55 38.72 7.75 -28.35
N GLY A 56 38.50 6.63 -27.66
CA GLY A 56 38.14 5.35 -28.28
C GLY A 56 39.28 4.71 -29.08
N ASN A 57 40.53 5.07 -28.77
CA ASN A 57 41.68 4.54 -29.47
C ASN A 57 42.17 3.25 -28.81
N GLU A 58 41.66 2.12 -29.32
CA GLU A 58 41.91 0.77 -28.80
C GLU A 58 43.41 0.43 -28.81
N ASP A 59 44.10 0.71 -29.92
CA ASP A 59 45.51 0.33 -30.08
C ASP A 59 46.43 1.12 -29.14
N ALA A 60 46.13 2.41 -28.91
CA ALA A 60 46.88 3.22 -27.95
C ALA A 60 46.68 2.73 -26.51
N MET A 61 45.46 2.29 -26.16
CA MET A 61 45.18 1.69 -24.86
C MET A 61 45.94 0.36 -24.68
N ASP A 62 45.92 -0.52 -25.68
CA ASP A 62 46.62 -1.82 -25.60
C ASP A 62 48.13 -1.62 -25.44
N VAL A 63 48.72 -0.64 -26.13
CA VAL A 63 50.14 -0.29 -25.98
C VAL A 63 50.43 0.24 -24.57
N LEU A 64 49.56 1.07 -23.98
CA LEU A 64 49.71 1.55 -22.61
C LEU A 64 49.61 0.41 -21.58
N LEU A 65 48.63 -0.49 -21.75
CA LEU A 65 48.42 -1.64 -20.86
C LEU A 65 49.56 -2.67 -20.95
N GLN A 66 50.25 -2.78 -22.08
CA GLN A 66 51.42 -3.63 -22.23
C GLN A 66 52.71 -3.00 -21.69
N GLY A 67 52.86 -1.68 -21.82
CA GLY A 67 54.08 -0.96 -21.41
C GLY A 67 54.17 -0.66 -19.90
N ILE A 68 53.03 -0.54 -19.21
CA ILE A 68 52.96 -0.04 -17.83
C ILE A 68 52.17 -1.00 -16.95
N LYS A 69 52.68 -1.26 -15.74
CA LYS A 69 51.95 -2.06 -14.75
C LYS A 69 50.97 -1.17 -14.01
N PHE A 70 49.69 -1.28 -14.36
CA PHE A 70 48.60 -0.62 -13.63
C PHE A 70 48.15 -1.46 -12.44
N ASP A 71 47.96 -0.83 -11.29
CA ASP A 71 47.32 -1.49 -10.15
C ASP A 71 45.84 -1.78 -10.43
N PHE A 72 45.31 -2.82 -9.77
CA PHE A 72 43.91 -3.22 -9.85
C PHE A 72 42.92 -2.04 -9.72
N ARG A 73 43.19 -1.09 -8.82
CA ARG A 73 42.35 0.09 -8.57
C ARG A 73 42.28 1.03 -9.77
N GLN A 74 43.39 1.16 -10.51
CA GLN A 74 43.49 2.06 -11.65
C GLN A 74 42.79 1.49 -12.86
N ILE A 75 42.92 0.17 -13.06
CA ILE A 75 42.16 -0.56 -14.07
C ILE A 75 40.66 -0.48 -13.75
N HIS A 76 40.27 -0.51 -12.48
CA HIS A 76 38.88 -0.34 -12.07
C HIS A 76 38.32 1.06 -12.38
N GLU A 77 39.08 2.11 -12.12
CA GLU A 77 38.69 3.48 -12.49
C GLU A 77 38.62 3.66 -14.00
N ALA A 78 39.60 3.14 -14.75
CA ALA A 78 39.59 3.12 -16.21
C ALA A 78 38.38 2.35 -16.77
N LEU A 79 38.00 1.24 -16.12
CA LEU A 79 36.78 0.49 -16.46
C LEU A 79 35.52 1.32 -16.22
N LEU A 80 35.42 2.07 -15.12
CA LEU A 80 34.31 3.02 -14.90
C LEU A 80 34.25 4.08 -16.00
N VAL A 81 35.38 4.61 -16.45
CA VAL A 81 35.44 5.57 -17.57
C VAL A 81 35.00 4.91 -18.89
N ALA A 82 35.42 3.68 -19.16
CA ALA A 82 35.03 2.95 -20.37
C ALA A 82 33.52 2.63 -20.42
N VAL A 83 32.93 2.34 -19.25
CA VAL A 83 31.47 2.18 -19.11
C VAL A 83 30.78 3.54 -19.30
N ASP A 84 31.35 4.61 -18.74
CA ASP A 84 30.83 5.98 -18.88
C ASP A 84 30.80 6.42 -20.35
N THR A 85 31.80 6.06 -21.15
CA THR A 85 31.89 6.39 -22.58
C THR A 85 31.17 5.42 -23.52
N ASN A 86 30.51 4.37 -23.00
CA ASN A 86 29.79 3.35 -23.76
C ASN A 86 30.65 2.64 -24.83
N GLN A 87 31.82 2.12 -24.44
CA GLN A 87 32.73 1.39 -25.34
C GLN A 87 32.82 -0.10 -24.97
N PRO A 88 31.96 -0.97 -25.53
CA PRO A 88 31.88 -2.38 -25.11
C PRO A 88 33.15 -3.18 -25.40
N ARG A 89 33.85 -2.87 -26.51
CA ARG A 89 35.11 -3.54 -26.88
C ARG A 89 36.24 -3.24 -25.89
N VAL A 90 36.39 -1.97 -25.52
CA VAL A 90 37.35 -1.52 -24.51
C VAL A 90 37.03 -2.14 -23.16
N VAL A 91 35.76 -2.16 -22.76
CA VAL A 91 35.30 -2.85 -21.54
C VAL A 91 35.70 -4.33 -21.54
N LYS A 92 35.48 -5.04 -22.65
CA LYS A 92 35.86 -6.46 -22.77
C LYS A 92 37.36 -6.68 -22.60
N ARG A 93 38.19 -5.86 -23.27
CA ARG A 93 39.66 -5.91 -23.16
C ARG A 93 40.14 -5.64 -21.74
N LEU A 94 39.59 -4.61 -21.09
CA LEU A 94 39.92 -4.28 -19.70
C LEU A 94 39.49 -5.39 -18.73
N LEU A 95 38.33 -6.01 -18.95
CA LEU A 95 37.87 -7.15 -18.15
C LEU A 95 38.76 -8.38 -18.33
N ASP A 96 39.13 -8.73 -19.57
CA ASP A 96 40.02 -9.87 -19.84
C ASP A 96 41.41 -9.63 -19.21
N ARG A 97 41.89 -8.38 -19.18
CA ARG A 97 43.11 -8.03 -18.46
C ARG A 97 42.96 -8.12 -16.95
N LEU A 98 41.81 -7.70 -16.42
CA LEU A 98 41.50 -7.80 -14.99
C LEU A 98 41.46 -9.27 -14.53
N ASP A 99 40.91 -10.16 -15.35
CA ASP A 99 40.86 -11.61 -15.10
C ASP A 99 42.28 -12.24 -15.08
N GLN A 100 43.20 -11.76 -15.92
CA GLN A 100 44.60 -12.20 -15.92
C GLN A 100 45.32 -11.82 -14.61
N GLU A 101 45.09 -10.61 -14.09
CA GLU A 101 45.69 -10.14 -12.83
C GLU A 101 45.01 -10.76 -11.59
N LYS A 102 43.73 -11.14 -11.68
CA LYS A 102 42.95 -11.78 -10.60
C LYS A 102 43.48 -13.17 -10.22
N GLY A 103 44.33 -13.77 -11.05
CA GLY A 103 44.99 -15.07 -10.83
C GLY A 103 45.88 -15.15 -9.57
N ASN A 104 46.04 -14.08 -8.79
CA ASN A 104 46.68 -14.13 -7.48
C ASN A 104 46.00 -13.16 -6.47
N LYS A 105 45.24 -13.71 -5.52
CA LYS A 105 44.92 -13.15 -4.17
C LYS A 105 43.80 -12.10 -3.95
N MET A 106 42.78 -11.92 -4.79
CA MET A 106 41.64 -11.07 -4.37
C MET A 106 40.25 -11.65 -4.65
N ASP A 107 39.49 -11.86 -3.56
CA ASP A 107 38.06 -12.15 -3.57
C ASP A 107 37.28 -10.94 -4.08
N VAL A 108 36.20 -11.21 -4.81
CA VAL A 108 35.21 -10.21 -5.30
C VAL A 108 34.58 -9.39 -4.15
N ARG A 109 34.76 -9.80 -2.89
CA ARG A 109 34.34 -9.05 -1.70
C ARG A 109 35.27 -7.86 -1.34
N SER A 110 36.48 -7.78 -1.90
CA SER A 110 37.38 -6.63 -1.68
C SER A 110 36.89 -5.35 -2.40
N PHE A 111 36.04 -5.47 -3.42
CA PHE A 111 35.41 -4.33 -4.11
C PHE A 111 34.57 -3.46 -3.16
N SER A 112 33.92 -4.06 -2.15
CA SER A 112 33.16 -3.32 -1.14
C SER A 112 34.04 -2.67 -0.06
N GLN A 113 35.24 -3.19 0.19
CA GLN A 113 36.17 -2.63 1.19
C GLN A 113 36.97 -1.44 0.65
N ALA A 114 37.16 -1.34 -0.67
CA ALA A 114 37.77 -0.18 -1.31
C ALA A 114 36.91 1.11 -1.24
N ILE A 115 35.64 1.00 -0.84
CA ILE A 115 34.69 2.14 -0.73
C ILE A 115 35.08 3.12 0.39
N PHE A 116 35.83 2.68 1.40
CA PHE A 116 36.13 3.46 2.61
C PHE A 116 37.56 4.02 2.68
N ASP A 117 38.34 3.92 1.60
CA ASP A 117 39.74 4.36 1.60
C ASP A 117 39.88 5.82 1.13
N HIS A 118 40.46 6.68 1.97
CA HIS A 118 40.57 8.14 1.82
C HIS A 118 41.37 8.60 0.58
N SER A 119 42.10 7.71 -0.07
CA SER A 119 42.81 8.00 -1.33
C SER A 119 41.88 8.17 -2.54
N ILE A 120 40.57 7.95 -2.37
CA ILE A 120 39.49 8.19 -3.36
C ILE A 120 38.95 9.63 -3.38
N ASP A 121 39.41 10.54 -2.50
CA ASP A 121 38.86 11.91 -2.45
C ASP A 121 39.08 12.73 -3.75
N ASN A 122 39.72 12.16 -4.79
CA ASN A 122 39.87 12.75 -6.13
C ASN A 122 39.22 11.96 -7.29
N SER A 123 38.47 10.87 -7.07
CA SER A 123 37.83 10.13 -8.17
C SER A 123 36.65 10.92 -8.76
N GLN A 124 36.46 10.88 -10.07
CA GLN A 124 35.34 11.57 -10.74
C GLN A 124 33.96 10.96 -10.38
N PHE A 125 33.93 9.71 -9.91
CA PHE A 125 32.71 8.96 -9.66
C PHE A 125 32.26 9.03 -8.19
N ALA A 126 30.95 8.91 -7.97
CA ALA A 126 30.38 8.91 -6.63
C ALA A 126 30.81 7.66 -5.83
N PRO A 127 30.92 7.76 -4.50
CA PRO A 127 31.34 6.64 -3.65
C PRO A 127 30.34 5.48 -3.72
N GLY A 128 30.86 4.26 -3.83
CA GLY A 128 30.07 3.03 -3.91
C GLY A 128 29.50 2.70 -5.29
N VAL A 129 29.89 3.44 -6.34
CA VAL A 129 29.54 3.09 -7.73
C VAL A 129 30.50 2.03 -8.26
N THR A 130 29.98 0.84 -8.53
CA THR A 130 30.67 -0.24 -9.26
C THR A 130 30.45 -0.11 -10.78
N PRO A 131 31.31 -0.71 -11.63
CA PRO A 131 31.15 -0.74 -13.09
C PRO A 131 29.78 -1.27 -13.52
N LEU A 132 29.29 -2.31 -12.83
CA LEU A 132 27.95 -2.86 -13.09
C LEU A 132 26.87 -1.86 -12.71
N THR A 133 26.93 -1.25 -11.53
CA THR A 133 25.93 -0.23 -11.15
C THR A 133 25.95 0.98 -12.09
N LEU A 134 27.11 1.41 -12.59
CA LEU A 134 27.22 2.51 -13.54
C LEU A 134 26.64 2.14 -14.92
N ALA A 135 26.95 0.93 -15.41
CA ALA A 135 26.38 0.41 -16.65
C ALA A 135 24.85 0.31 -16.57
N CYS A 136 24.33 -0.11 -15.41
CA CYS A 136 22.91 -0.15 -15.13
C CYS A 136 22.30 1.25 -15.09
N GLN A 137 22.96 2.23 -14.46
CA GLN A 137 22.49 3.62 -14.39
C GLN A 137 22.38 4.31 -15.75
N LYS A 138 23.19 3.89 -16.73
CA LYS A 138 23.14 4.36 -18.12
C LYS A 138 22.32 3.48 -19.05
N ASP A 139 21.68 2.43 -18.52
CA ASP A 139 20.90 1.43 -19.27
C ASP A 139 21.66 0.80 -20.46
N LEU A 140 22.94 0.45 -20.25
CA LEU A 140 23.81 -0.14 -21.27
C LEU A 140 23.69 -1.68 -21.29
N TYR A 141 22.70 -2.21 -22.01
CA TYR A 141 22.37 -3.65 -22.03
C TYR A 141 23.55 -4.58 -22.42
N GLU A 142 24.35 -4.22 -23.43
CA GLU A 142 25.49 -5.04 -23.88
C GLU A 142 26.57 -5.14 -22.79
N ILE A 143 26.87 -4.03 -22.13
CA ILE A 143 27.86 -4.01 -21.05
C ILE A 143 27.34 -4.73 -19.79
N VAL A 144 26.06 -4.56 -19.46
CA VAL A 144 25.43 -5.25 -18.33
C VAL A 144 25.43 -6.76 -18.54
N THR A 145 25.12 -7.24 -19.75
CA THR A 145 25.18 -8.67 -20.08
C THR A 145 26.61 -9.22 -19.99
N MET A 146 27.60 -8.50 -20.52
CA MET A 146 29.01 -8.89 -20.40
C MET A 146 29.47 -8.99 -18.94
N LEU A 147 29.16 -7.99 -18.12
CA LEU A 147 29.54 -7.96 -16.70
C LEU A 147 28.82 -9.06 -15.91
N SER A 148 27.54 -9.30 -16.20
CA SER A 148 26.75 -10.37 -15.57
C SER A 148 27.30 -11.76 -15.92
N GLN A 149 27.64 -12.00 -17.19
CA GLN A 149 28.27 -13.27 -17.64
C GLN A 149 29.61 -13.55 -16.97
N LYS A 150 30.37 -12.49 -16.63
CA LYS A 150 31.63 -12.59 -15.87
C LYS A 150 31.42 -12.79 -14.36
N GLY A 151 30.17 -12.87 -13.89
CA GLY A 151 29.81 -13.15 -12.50
C GLY A 151 29.81 -11.93 -11.58
N HIS A 152 29.79 -10.70 -12.13
CA HIS A 152 29.57 -9.50 -11.32
C HIS A 152 28.09 -9.41 -10.93
N ILE A 153 27.81 -9.30 -9.63
CA ILE A 153 26.45 -9.18 -9.09
C ILE A 153 26.40 -7.95 -8.18
N ILE A 154 25.30 -7.20 -8.25
CA ILE A 154 25.02 -6.11 -7.31
C ILE A 154 24.48 -6.75 -6.01
N PRO A 155 25.18 -6.62 -4.87
CA PRO A 155 24.69 -7.17 -3.62
C PRO A 155 23.44 -6.41 -3.15
N TRP A 156 22.48 -7.15 -2.59
CA TRP A 156 21.31 -6.53 -1.99
C TRP A 156 21.71 -5.70 -0.75
N PRO A 157 21.30 -4.42 -0.67
CA PRO A 157 21.62 -3.59 0.46
C PRO A 157 20.96 -4.11 1.75
N HIS A 158 21.67 -3.99 2.86
CA HIS A 158 21.11 -4.33 4.16
C HIS A 158 19.97 -3.38 4.55
N LYS A 159 19.03 -3.89 5.36
CA LYS A 159 17.96 -3.08 5.96
C LYS A 159 18.56 -1.88 6.71
N ILE A 160 17.88 -0.74 6.66
CA ILE A 160 18.29 0.49 7.38
C ILE A 160 18.53 0.23 8.87
N SER A 161 17.79 -0.69 9.48
CA SER A 161 17.92 -1.04 10.90
C SER A 161 18.97 -2.12 11.19
N CYS A 162 19.75 -2.55 10.20
CA CYS A 162 20.80 -3.55 10.40
C CYS A 162 21.89 -3.03 11.35
N ALA A 163 22.37 -3.90 12.23
CA ALA A 163 23.41 -3.59 13.23
C ALA A 163 24.70 -4.40 13.01
N CYS A 164 24.92 -4.95 11.80
CA CYS A 164 26.17 -5.64 11.49
C CYS A 164 27.37 -4.69 11.59
N LEU A 165 28.55 -5.26 11.80
CA LEU A 165 29.79 -4.49 12.00
C LEU A 165 30.07 -3.54 10.83
N GLU A 166 29.86 -4.00 9.59
CA GLU A 166 30.05 -3.19 8.37
C GLU A 166 29.10 -1.98 8.31
N CYS A 167 27.81 -2.17 8.59
CA CYS A 167 26.83 -1.08 8.59
C CYS A 167 27.06 -0.11 9.75
N ARG A 168 27.47 -0.63 10.91
CA ARG A 168 27.78 0.20 12.08
C ARG A 168 29.00 1.08 11.80
N ASN A 169 30.07 0.49 11.27
CA ASN A 169 31.28 1.21 10.90
C ASN A 169 30.97 2.23 9.80
N GLY A 170 30.27 1.83 8.73
CA GLY A 170 29.89 2.75 7.64
C GLY A 170 29.13 3.99 8.11
N ARG A 171 28.21 3.84 9.09
CA ARG A 171 27.50 4.98 9.69
C ARG A 171 28.38 5.86 10.58
N GLN A 172 29.38 5.28 11.25
CA GLN A 172 30.26 6.01 12.17
C GLN A 172 31.35 6.80 11.43
N TYR A 173 31.84 6.29 10.30
CA TYR A 173 32.86 6.97 9.49
C TYR A 173 32.29 8.09 8.62
N ASP A 174 31.26 7.80 7.80
CA ASP A 174 30.64 8.80 6.93
C ASP A 174 29.20 8.41 6.57
N LEU A 175 28.24 8.99 7.30
CA LEU A 175 26.82 8.72 7.13
C LEU A 175 26.32 9.10 5.73
N LEU A 176 26.83 10.19 5.15
CA LEU A 176 26.39 10.69 3.85
C LEU A 176 26.92 9.81 2.72
N LYS A 177 28.20 9.44 2.73
CA LYS A 177 28.74 8.49 1.75
C LYS A 177 28.04 7.14 1.84
N PHE A 178 27.69 6.70 3.04
CA PHE A 178 26.94 5.45 3.25
C PHE A 178 25.51 5.49 2.70
N SER A 179 24.78 6.59 2.88
CA SER A 179 23.43 6.76 2.32
C SER A 179 23.47 6.92 0.79
N LEU A 180 24.44 7.69 0.26
CA LEU A 180 24.66 7.86 -1.19
C LEU A 180 25.06 6.55 -1.88
N SER A 181 25.92 5.74 -1.26
CA SER A 181 26.28 4.43 -1.80
C SER A 181 25.04 3.51 -1.88
N ARG A 182 24.17 3.54 -0.86
CA ARG A 182 22.96 2.73 -0.86
C ARG A 182 21.99 3.14 -1.96
N ILE A 183 21.73 4.43 -2.13
CA ILE A 183 20.82 4.88 -3.18
C ILE A 183 21.37 4.59 -4.57
N ASN A 184 22.68 4.73 -4.78
CA ASN A 184 23.33 4.35 -6.04
C ASN A 184 23.22 2.84 -6.32
N THR A 185 23.27 2.02 -5.27
CA THR A 185 23.04 0.57 -5.35
C THR A 185 21.60 0.29 -5.79
N TYR A 186 20.60 0.89 -5.13
CA TYR A 186 19.20 0.76 -5.54
C TYR A 186 18.94 1.29 -6.94
N ARG A 187 19.62 2.36 -7.36
CA ARG A 187 19.54 2.89 -8.72
C ARG A 187 20.06 1.90 -9.77
N GLY A 188 21.11 1.14 -9.42
CA GLY A 188 21.60 0.04 -10.25
C GLY A 188 20.59 -1.11 -10.34
N ILE A 189 20.03 -1.54 -9.20
CA ILE A 189 19.06 -2.66 -9.14
C ILE A 189 17.73 -2.31 -9.83
N ALA A 190 17.28 -1.06 -9.70
CA ALA A 190 16.03 -0.57 -10.28
C ALA A 190 16.11 -0.26 -11.79
N SER A 191 17.29 -0.38 -12.40
CA SER A 191 17.46 -0.06 -13.81
C SER A 191 16.82 -1.10 -14.72
N ARG A 192 16.40 -0.67 -15.91
CA ARG A 192 15.70 -1.52 -16.89
C ARG A 192 16.62 -2.61 -17.43
N ALA A 193 17.89 -2.26 -17.62
CA ALA A 193 18.92 -3.19 -18.06
C ALA A 193 19.19 -4.28 -17.01
N TYR A 194 19.22 -3.92 -15.71
CA TYR A 194 19.47 -4.90 -14.66
C TYR A 194 18.30 -5.87 -14.50
N LEU A 195 17.08 -5.35 -14.39
CA LEU A 195 15.86 -6.16 -14.24
C LEU A 195 15.66 -7.12 -15.42
N SER A 196 15.85 -6.66 -16.66
CA SER A 196 15.65 -7.51 -17.84
C SER A 196 16.67 -8.64 -17.99
N VAL A 197 17.93 -8.42 -17.61
CA VAL A 197 19.03 -9.38 -17.83
C VAL A 197 19.19 -10.37 -16.68
N THR A 198 18.98 -9.94 -15.43
CA THR A 198 19.37 -10.74 -14.26
C THR A 198 18.23 -11.46 -13.56
N SER A 199 16.97 -11.07 -13.82
CA SER A 199 15.83 -11.62 -13.10
C SER A 199 15.01 -12.61 -13.94
N ASP A 200 14.60 -13.72 -13.32
CA ASP A 200 13.80 -14.76 -13.97
C ASP A 200 12.34 -14.31 -14.22
N ASP A 201 11.74 -13.63 -13.23
CA ASP A 201 10.43 -12.94 -13.35
C ASP A 201 10.63 -11.44 -13.15
N ALA A 202 10.91 -10.74 -14.25
CA ALA A 202 11.17 -9.31 -14.26
C ALA A 202 10.01 -8.44 -13.77
N MET A 203 8.76 -8.89 -13.92
CA MET A 203 7.60 -8.14 -13.44
C MET A 203 7.44 -8.28 -11.93
N LEU A 204 7.60 -9.48 -11.38
CA LEU A 204 7.52 -9.71 -9.94
C LEU A 204 8.62 -8.96 -9.19
N THR A 205 9.85 -9.00 -9.71
CA THR A 205 10.98 -8.29 -9.11
C THR A 205 10.73 -6.78 -9.13
N ALA A 206 10.27 -6.20 -10.25
CA ALA A 206 9.90 -4.79 -10.34
C ALA A 206 8.79 -4.40 -9.34
N PHE A 207 7.76 -5.23 -9.17
CA PHE A 207 6.70 -5.02 -8.19
C PHE A 207 7.24 -5.07 -6.75
N SER A 208 8.07 -6.05 -6.43
CA SER A 208 8.66 -6.18 -5.08
C SER A 208 9.58 -5.00 -4.75
N LEU A 209 10.40 -4.58 -5.71
CA LEU A 209 11.36 -3.49 -5.58
C LEU A 209 10.68 -2.13 -5.44
N SER A 210 9.66 -1.84 -6.25
CA SER A 210 8.87 -0.60 -6.11
C SER A 210 8.22 -0.50 -4.71
N ARG A 211 7.68 -1.60 -4.18
CA ARG A 211 7.15 -1.63 -2.81
C ARG A 211 8.23 -1.40 -1.76
N GLU A 212 9.44 -1.92 -1.97
CA GLU A 212 10.58 -1.70 -1.07
C GLU A 212 11.04 -0.23 -1.10
N LEU A 213 11.23 0.34 -2.29
CA LEU A 213 11.59 1.75 -2.49
C LEU A 213 10.57 2.70 -1.85
N CYS A 214 9.28 2.40 -1.98
CA CYS A 214 8.21 3.15 -1.31
C CYS A 214 8.32 3.07 0.22
N LYS A 215 8.73 1.92 0.79
CA LYS A 215 8.96 1.79 2.24
C LYS A 215 10.22 2.54 2.69
N LEU A 216 11.25 2.59 1.85
CA LEU A 216 12.50 3.29 2.13
C LEU A 216 12.32 4.81 2.08
N SER A 217 11.54 5.32 1.13
CA SER A 217 11.23 6.76 1.01
C SER A 217 10.53 7.33 2.26
N LYS A 218 9.82 6.49 3.01
CA LYS A 218 9.21 6.84 4.31
C LYS A 218 10.19 6.76 5.48
N LYS A 219 11.24 5.95 5.38
CA LYS A 219 12.25 5.77 6.43
C LYS A 219 13.40 6.78 6.32
N GLU A 220 13.77 7.18 5.10
CA GLU A 220 14.79 8.19 4.80
C GLU A 220 14.14 9.37 4.07
N PRO A 221 13.53 10.32 4.81
CA PRO A 221 12.80 11.44 4.22
C PRO A 221 13.71 12.40 3.43
N GLU A 222 15.01 12.43 3.72
CA GLU A 222 16.00 13.31 3.09
C GLU A 222 16.15 13.03 1.58
N PHE A 223 16.10 11.75 1.19
CA PHE A 223 16.21 11.28 -0.19
C PHE A 223 14.88 10.80 -0.78
N LYS A 224 13.76 11.13 -0.13
CA LYS A 224 12.41 10.76 -0.56
C LYS A 224 12.14 10.97 -2.07
N PRO A 225 12.43 12.13 -2.69
CA PRO A 225 12.13 12.31 -4.11
C PRO A 225 12.92 11.36 -5.02
N GLN A 226 14.15 11.00 -4.64
CA GLN A 226 15.00 10.10 -5.43
C GLN A 226 14.51 8.65 -5.32
N TYR A 227 14.05 8.20 -4.15
CA TYR A 227 13.43 6.88 -4.03
C TYR A 227 12.10 6.77 -4.79
N LEU A 228 11.29 7.84 -4.78
CA LEU A 228 10.03 7.87 -5.52
C LEU A 228 10.24 7.87 -7.04
N SER A 229 11.30 8.50 -7.55
CA SER A 229 11.62 8.41 -8.99
C SER A 229 12.10 7.02 -9.40
N LEU A 230 12.84 6.31 -8.54
CA LEU A 230 13.19 4.90 -8.77
C LEU A 230 11.97 3.98 -8.71
N GLU A 231 11.04 4.25 -7.78
CA GLU A 231 9.76 3.55 -7.72
C GLU A 231 9.00 3.70 -9.03
N GLN A 232 8.89 4.92 -9.55
CA GLN A 232 8.23 5.21 -10.82
C GLN A 232 8.89 4.48 -11.99
N LEU A 233 10.24 4.47 -12.06
CA LEU A 233 10.97 3.71 -13.09
C LEU A 233 10.63 2.22 -13.09
N CYS A 234 10.52 1.61 -11.90
CA CYS A 234 10.12 0.20 -11.77
C CYS A 234 8.67 -0.03 -12.22
N GLN A 235 7.76 0.90 -11.91
CA GLN A 235 6.35 0.83 -12.35
C GLN A 235 6.23 0.96 -13.86
N GLU A 236 6.92 1.94 -14.46
CA GLU A 236 6.96 2.16 -15.91
C GLU A 236 7.53 0.94 -16.65
N PHE A 237 8.59 0.34 -16.13
CA PHE A 237 9.16 -0.89 -16.71
C PHE A 237 8.14 -2.03 -16.78
N ALA A 238 7.36 -2.25 -15.71
CA ALA A 238 6.33 -3.29 -15.71
C ALA A 238 5.18 -2.96 -16.69
N VAL A 239 4.83 -1.68 -16.85
CA VAL A 239 3.84 -1.21 -17.83
C VAL A 239 4.34 -1.43 -19.26
N GLU A 240 5.59 -1.10 -19.54
CA GLU A 240 6.22 -1.31 -20.85
C GLU A 240 6.24 -2.79 -21.22
N LEU A 241 6.60 -3.69 -20.29
CA LEU A 241 6.57 -5.14 -20.52
C LEU A 241 5.17 -5.64 -20.90
N LEU A 242 4.13 -5.17 -20.20
CA LEU A 242 2.75 -5.50 -20.54
C LEU A 242 2.35 -4.94 -21.91
N GLY A 243 2.80 -3.74 -22.25
CA GLY A 243 2.56 -3.11 -23.56
C GLY A 243 3.14 -3.88 -24.75
N MET A 244 4.13 -4.75 -24.51
CA MET A 244 4.74 -5.60 -25.54
C MET A 244 3.93 -6.87 -25.86
N CYS A 245 2.91 -7.20 -25.06
CA CYS A 245 2.05 -8.36 -25.30
C CYS A 245 1.22 -8.19 -26.57
N ARG A 246 1.23 -9.17 -27.46
CA ARG A 246 0.54 -9.10 -28.76
C ARG A 246 -0.79 -9.83 -28.76
N ASN A 247 -0.90 -10.89 -27.95
CA ASN A 247 -2.05 -11.79 -27.94
C ASN A 247 -2.78 -11.78 -26.60
N GLN A 248 -4.10 -12.02 -26.63
CA GLN A 248 -4.88 -12.17 -25.40
C GLN A 248 -4.38 -13.34 -24.55
N SER A 249 -3.90 -14.42 -25.16
CA SER A 249 -3.33 -15.58 -24.46
C SER A 249 -2.08 -15.20 -23.64
N GLU A 250 -1.16 -14.42 -24.22
CA GLU A 250 0.04 -13.91 -23.54
C GLU A 250 -0.36 -13.05 -22.33
N VAL A 251 -1.29 -12.11 -22.53
CA VAL A 251 -1.80 -11.24 -21.47
C VAL A 251 -2.43 -12.07 -20.35
N THR A 252 -3.31 -13.01 -20.67
CA THR A 252 -3.95 -13.85 -19.65
C THR A 252 -2.95 -14.73 -18.92
N THR A 253 -1.90 -15.19 -19.60
CA THR A 253 -0.85 -16.00 -18.97
C THR A 253 -0.08 -15.16 -17.95
N ILE A 254 0.33 -13.95 -18.33
CA ILE A 254 1.04 -13.01 -17.44
C ILE A 254 0.17 -12.58 -16.25
N LEU A 255 -1.11 -12.31 -16.47
CA LEU A 255 -2.02 -11.88 -15.40
C LEU A 255 -2.35 -13.02 -14.42
N ASN A 256 -2.20 -14.28 -14.84
CA ASN A 256 -2.48 -15.47 -14.02
C ASN A 256 -1.22 -16.15 -13.47
N SER A 257 -0.03 -15.82 -13.97
CA SER A 257 1.22 -16.42 -13.48
C SER A 257 1.57 -15.89 -12.09
N CYS A 258 1.68 -16.78 -11.10
CA CYS A 258 2.28 -16.48 -9.80
C CYS A 258 3.38 -17.52 -9.53
N GLY A 259 4.61 -17.07 -9.26
CA GLY A 259 5.78 -17.94 -9.11
C GLY A 259 5.84 -18.79 -7.84
N ASP A 260 4.84 -18.70 -6.96
CA ASP A 260 4.74 -19.51 -5.74
C ASP A 260 3.45 -20.33 -5.72
N GLU A 261 3.53 -21.58 -6.16
CA GLU A 261 2.42 -22.57 -6.10
C GLU A 261 2.05 -22.98 -4.65
N SER A 262 2.78 -22.49 -3.63
CA SER A 262 2.75 -23.05 -2.27
C SER A 262 1.69 -22.43 -1.32
N GLN A 263 1.19 -21.22 -1.57
CA GLN A 263 0.16 -20.57 -0.75
C GLN A 263 -1.24 -20.55 -1.38
N ASP A 264 -1.35 -20.77 -2.70
CA ASP A 264 -2.57 -20.53 -3.46
C ASP A 264 -3.52 -21.76 -3.57
N ALA A 265 -3.14 -22.94 -3.07
CA ALA A 265 -3.99 -24.14 -3.09
C ALA A 265 -5.25 -24.03 -2.20
N LEU A 266 -5.35 -23.00 -1.36
CA LEU A 266 -6.56 -22.65 -0.60
C LEU A 266 -7.43 -21.60 -1.31
N ASP A 267 -6.85 -20.80 -2.20
CA ASP A 267 -7.54 -19.72 -2.95
C ASP A 267 -8.08 -20.21 -4.32
N GLU A 268 -7.58 -21.33 -4.85
CA GLU A 268 -8.09 -21.95 -6.11
C GLU A 268 -9.58 -22.34 -6.05
N GLN A 269 -10.13 -22.55 -4.85
CA GLN A 269 -11.53 -22.96 -4.65
C GLN A 269 -12.49 -21.78 -4.43
N ALA A 270 -12.03 -20.52 -4.52
CA ALA A 270 -12.80 -19.33 -4.18
C ALA A 270 -13.25 -18.48 -5.39
N PHE A 271 -13.02 -18.92 -6.63
CA PHE A 271 -13.41 -18.20 -7.85
C PHE A 271 -14.49 -18.94 -8.63
N GLU A 272 -15.50 -18.20 -9.15
CA GLU A 272 -16.64 -18.82 -9.84
C GLU A 272 -16.15 -19.68 -11.00
N GLU A 273 -16.69 -20.90 -11.12
CA GLU A 273 -16.43 -21.81 -12.25
C GLU A 273 -16.42 -21.03 -13.58
N GLY A 274 -15.23 -20.79 -14.13
CA GLY A 274 -15.01 -20.08 -15.40
C GLY A 274 -14.33 -18.70 -15.34
N ILE A 275 -14.00 -18.16 -14.16
CA ILE A 275 -13.23 -16.92 -14.03
C ILE A 275 -11.75 -17.23 -13.70
N PRO A 276 -10.76 -16.67 -14.43
CA PRO A 276 -9.33 -16.92 -14.15
C PRO A 276 -8.88 -16.31 -12.80
N ASN A 277 -7.93 -16.95 -12.11
CA ASN A 277 -7.48 -16.57 -10.76
C ASN A 277 -6.80 -15.18 -10.68
N LEU A 278 -6.42 -14.55 -11.80
CA LEU A 278 -5.87 -13.17 -11.87
C LEU A 278 -4.84 -12.86 -10.76
N SER A 279 -4.04 -13.85 -10.40
CA SER A 279 -3.17 -13.84 -9.21
C SER A 279 -2.15 -12.69 -9.27
N ARG A 280 -1.54 -12.47 -10.45
CA ARG A 280 -0.61 -11.36 -10.69
C ARG A 280 -1.30 -10.01 -10.59
N LEU A 281 -2.51 -9.88 -11.12
CA LEU A 281 -3.26 -8.64 -11.05
C LEU A 281 -3.64 -8.30 -9.59
N ARG A 282 -4.05 -9.31 -8.80
CA ARG A 282 -4.31 -9.16 -7.37
C ARG A 282 -3.05 -8.74 -6.61
N LEU A 283 -1.90 -9.33 -6.95
CA LEU A 283 -0.61 -8.92 -6.40
C LEU A 283 -0.27 -7.48 -6.76
N ALA A 284 -0.46 -7.08 -8.02
CA ALA A 284 -0.23 -5.71 -8.50
C ALA A 284 -1.09 -4.70 -7.72
N VAL A 285 -2.36 -5.03 -7.45
CA VAL A 285 -3.25 -4.23 -6.62
C VAL A 285 -2.76 -4.15 -5.17
N THR A 286 -2.30 -5.27 -4.60
CA THR A 286 -1.77 -5.35 -3.23
C THR A 286 -0.48 -4.53 -3.07
N TYR A 287 0.33 -4.45 -4.14
CA TYR A 287 1.55 -3.66 -4.18
C TYR A 287 1.32 -2.23 -4.70
N ASN A 288 0.05 -1.80 -4.82
CA ASN A 288 -0.36 -0.47 -5.27
C ASN A 288 0.26 -0.03 -6.61
N GLN A 289 0.39 -0.96 -7.58
CA GLN A 289 0.90 -0.70 -8.92
C GLN A 289 -0.18 -0.03 -9.80
N LYS A 290 -0.42 1.26 -9.58
CA LYS A 290 -1.55 1.99 -10.18
C LYS A 290 -1.49 2.03 -11.71
N GLN A 291 -0.34 2.41 -12.27
CA GLN A 291 -0.16 2.54 -13.73
C GLN A 291 -0.33 1.21 -14.46
N PHE A 292 0.21 0.11 -13.90
CA PHE A 292 0.08 -1.24 -14.46
C PHE A 292 -1.38 -1.69 -14.55
N VAL A 293 -2.16 -1.47 -13.49
CA VAL A 293 -3.58 -1.84 -13.45
C VAL A 293 -4.40 -0.94 -14.38
N ALA A 294 -4.07 0.36 -14.45
CA ALA A 294 -4.74 1.32 -15.32
C ALA A 294 -4.43 1.12 -16.81
N HIS A 295 -3.45 0.30 -17.15
CA HIS A 295 -3.05 0.03 -18.54
C HIS A 295 -4.26 -0.46 -19.38
N PRO A 296 -4.44 0.04 -20.62
CA PRO A 296 -5.61 -0.29 -21.45
C PRO A 296 -5.81 -1.79 -21.66
N ILE A 297 -4.72 -2.56 -21.79
CA ILE A 297 -4.77 -4.02 -21.96
C ILE A 297 -5.36 -4.71 -20.72
N CYS A 298 -4.89 -4.33 -19.52
CA CYS A 298 -5.45 -4.82 -18.25
C CYS A 298 -6.92 -4.46 -18.12
N GLN A 299 -7.26 -3.19 -18.40
CA GLN A 299 -8.64 -2.69 -18.33
C GLN A 299 -9.58 -3.40 -19.29
N GLN A 300 -9.09 -3.77 -20.49
CA GLN A 300 -9.87 -4.51 -21.46
C GLN A 300 -10.20 -5.93 -20.97
N VAL A 301 -9.23 -6.63 -20.37
CA VAL A 301 -9.43 -7.97 -19.77
C VAL A 301 -10.36 -7.89 -18.56
N LEU A 302 -10.17 -6.92 -17.67
CA LEU A 302 -11.07 -6.70 -16.54
C LEU A 302 -12.50 -6.40 -17.00
N SER A 303 -12.65 -5.55 -18.02
CA SER A 303 -13.96 -5.18 -18.56
C SER A 303 -14.65 -6.35 -19.27
N SER A 304 -13.90 -7.24 -19.93
CA SER A 304 -14.47 -8.42 -20.56
C SER A 304 -14.97 -9.43 -19.53
N ILE A 305 -14.22 -9.63 -18.44
CA ILE A 305 -14.64 -10.48 -17.31
C ILE A 305 -15.84 -9.86 -16.58
N TRP A 306 -15.81 -8.55 -16.35
CA TRP A 306 -16.91 -7.80 -15.71
C TRP A 306 -18.23 -7.96 -16.47
N CYS A 307 -18.21 -7.70 -17.79
CA CYS A 307 -19.40 -7.84 -18.64
C CYS A 307 -19.84 -9.29 -18.85
N GLY A 308 -18.93 -10.25 -18.70
CA GLY A 308 -19.19 -11.67 -18.94
C GLY A 308 -19.87 -11.90 -20.30
N ASN A 309 -20.95 -12.68 -20.30
CA ASN A 309 -21.68 -13.05 -21.52
C ASN A 309 -22.79 -12.04 -21.91
N LEU A 310 -22.85 -10.84 -21.30
CA LEU A 310 -23.82 -9.81 -21.66
C LEU A 310 -23.38 -9.05 -22.92
N GLY A 311 -23.62 -9.64 -24.09
CA GLY A 311 -23.25 -9.04 -25.39
C GLY A 311 -23.81 -7.63 -25.61
N GLY A 312 -24.96 -7.30 -25.03
CA GLY A 312 -25.60 -5.99 -25.17
C GLY A 312 -25.09 -4.89 -24.23
N TRP A 313 -24.31 -5.20 -23.18
CA TRP A 313 -23.96 -4.21 -22.14
C TRP A 313 -22.74 -3.34 -22.50
N ARG A 314 -21.72 -3.93 -23.14
CA ARG A 314 -20.42 -3.26 -23.38
C ARG A 314 -20.51 -2.10 -24.37
N GLY A 315 -21.36 -2.21 -25.41
CA GLY A 315 -21.49 -1.22 -26.48
C GLY A 315 -22.75 -0.35 -26.44
N SER A 316 -23.61 -0.49 -25.43
CA SER A 316 -24.87 0.24 -25.37
C SER A 316 -24.72 1.68 -24.88
N ARG A 317 -25.64 2.55 -25.31
CA ARG A 317 -25.77 3.93 -24.82
C ARG A 317 -26.01 3.96 -23.30
N THR A 318 -25.57 5.03 -22.63
CA THR A 318 -25.76 5.23 -21.19
C THR A 318 -27.24 5.15 -20.77
N ALA A 319 -28.15 5.69 -21.59
CA ALA A 319 -29.59 5.60 -21.36
C ALA A 319 -30.10 4.15 -21.28
N TRP A 320 -29.57 3.24 -22.11
CA TRP A 320 -29.93 1.83 -22.04
C TRP A 320 -29.39 1.16 -20.76
N LYS A 321 -28.16 1.48 -20.37
CA LYS A 321 -27.57 0.99 -19.10
C LYS A 321 -28.40 1.45 -17.90
N LEU A 322 -28.85 2.71 -17.90
CA LEU A 322 -29.74 3.26 -16.88
C LEU A 322 -31.11 2.57 -16.88
N LEU A 323 -31.70 2.30 -18.05
CA LEU A 323 -32.96 1.57 -18.16
C LEU A 323 -32.82 0.15 -17.57
N VAL A 324 -31.77 -0.58 -17.95
CA VAL A 324 -31.52 -1.94 -17.42
C VAL A 324 -31.25 -1.89 -15.91
N SER A 325 -30.48 -0.91 -15.42
CA SER A 325 -30.25 -0.70 -13.99
C SER A 325 -31.56 -0.45 -13.23
N MET A 326 -32.42 0.44 -13.76
CA MET A 326 -33.74 0.72 -13.20
C MET A 326 -34.65 -0.51 -13.23
N GLY A 327 -34.60 -1.29 -14.31
CA GLY A 327 -35.31 -2.56 -14.41
C GLY A 327 -34.87 -3.56 -13.33
N ILE A 328 -33.56 -3.71 -13.12
CA ILE A 328 -33.00 -4.56 -12.04
C ILE A 328 -33.41 -4.02 -10.67
N PHE A 329 -33.38 -2.71 -10.45
CA PHE A 329 -33.79 -2.09 -9.18
C PHE A 329 -35.24 -2.42 -8.81
N LEU A 330 -36.17 -2.31 -9.77
CA LEU A 330 -37.59 -2.62 -9.56
C LEU A 330 -37.86 -4.13 -9.41
N THR A 331 -37.12 -4.97 -10.14
CA THR A 331 -37.32 -6.43 -10.16
C THR A 331 -36.45 -7.20 -9.17
N MET A 332 -35.57 -6.50 -8.45
CA MET A 332 -34.60 -7.03 -7.48
C MET A 332 -35.17 -8.13 -6.55
N PRO A 333 -36.30 -7.93 -5.83
CA PRO A 333 -36.80 -8.94 -4.90
C PRO A 333 -37.21 -10.25 -5.61
N PHE A 334 -37.76 -10.14 -6.83
CA PHE A 334 -38.13 -11.31 -7.64
C PHE A 334 -36.90 -12.04 -8.19
N LEU A 335 -35.89 -11.30 -8.64
CA LEU A 335 -34.64 -11.87 -9.16
C LEU A 335 -33.89 -12.68 -8.08
N CYS A 336 -33.84 -12.15 -6.85
CA CYS A 336 -33.25 -12.85 -5.71
C CYS A 336 -34.01 -14.14 -5.38
N LEU A 337 -35.34 -14.10 -5.41
CA LEU A 337 -36.18 -15.27 -5.15
C LEU A 337 -36.00 -16.36 -6.22
N ILE A 338 -35.87 -15.97 -7.50
CA ILE A 338 -35.58 -16.90 -8.61
C ILE A 338 -34.21 -17.56 -8.44
N TYR A 339 -33.18 -16.79 -8.06
CA TYR A 339 -31.85 -17.35 -7.79
C TYR A 339 -31.88 -18.37 -6.65
N TRP A 340 -32.65 -18.06 -5.59
CA TRP A 340 -32.79 -18.94 -4.44
C TRP A 340 -33.49 -20.26 -4.80
N LEU A 341 -34.62 -20.20 -5.52
CA LEU A 341 -35.38 -21.39 -5.93
C LEU A 341 -34.64 -22.24 -6.97
N ALA A 342 -33.98 -21.61 -7.93
CA ALA A 342 -33.39 -22.29 -9.08
C ALA A 342 -32.05 -21.66 -9.52
N PRO A 343 -30.96 -21.87 -8.77
CA PRO A 343 -29.66 -21.25 -9.05
C PRO A 343 -29.01 -21.73 -10.36
N LYS A 344 -29.41 -22.91 -10.86
CA LYS A 344 -28.93 -23.48 -12.13
C LYS A 344 -29.74 -22.99 -13.36
N SER A 345 -30.80 -22.21 -13.15
CA SER A 345 -31.63 -21.66 -14.24
C SER A 345 -30.83 -20.68 -15.11
N LYS A 346 -31.34 -20.36 -16.31
CA LYS A 346 -30.74 -19.33 -17.17
C LYS A 346 -30.65 -17.98 -16.46
N ALA A 347 -31.69 -17.59 -15.71
CA ALA A 347 -31.69 -16.38 -14.89
C ALA A 347 -30.66 -16.45 -13.76
N GLY A 348 -30.52 -17.62 -13.10
CA GLY A 348 -29.49 -17.83 -12.08
C GLY A 348 -28.07 -17.67 -12.61
N LYS A 349 -27.80 -18.15 -13.83
CA LYS A 349 -26.51 -17.94 -14.51
C LYS A 349 -26.27 -16.46 -14.90
N ILE A 350 -27.32 -15.71 -15.25
CA ILE A 350 -27.20 -14.27 -15.53
C ILE A 350 -26.87 -13.49 -14.25
N LEU A 351 -27.47 -13.85 -13.11
CA LEU A 351 -27.21 -13.23 -11.81
C LEU A 351 -25.80 -13.51 -11.26
N LYS A 352 -25.12 -14.53 -11.79
CA LYS A 352 -23.70 -14.77 -11.51
C LYS A 352 -22.75 -13.83 -12.25
N ILE A 353 -23.24 -13.04 -13.22
CA ILE A 353 -22.37 -12.09 -13.92
C ILE A 353 -22.00 -10.93 -12.97
N PRO A 354 -20.72 -10.54 -12.85
CA PRO A 354 -20.26 -9.54 -11.88
C PRO A 354 -21.00 -8.20 -11.93
N VAL A 355 -21.27 -7.66 -13.13
CA VAL A 355 -22.06 -6.42 -13.29
C VAL A 355 -23.41 -6.54 -12.61
N ILE A 356 -24.09 -7.67 -12.81
CA ILE A 356 -25.45 -7.86 -12.30
C ILE A 356 -25.41 -8.02 -10.78
N LYS A 357 -24.41 -8.72 -10.22
CA LYS A 357 -24.19 -8.77 -8.76
C LYS A 357 -24.06 -7.36 -8.19
N PHE A 358 -23.18 -6.55 -8.77
CA PHE A 358 -22.96 -5.17 -8.32
C PHE A 358 -24.24 -4.32 -8.38
N LEU A 359 -25.00 -4.40 -9.48
CA LEU A 359 -26.28 -3.70 -9.61
C LEU A 359 -27.31 -4.19 -8.60
N LEU A 360 -27.33 -5.49 -8.29
CA LEU A 360 -28.25 -6.09 -7.33
C LEU A 360 -27.92 -5.67 -5.89
N HIS A 361 -26.63 -5.64 -5.51
CA HIS A 361 -26.16 -5.08 -4.24
C HIS A 361 -26.46 -3.59 -4.10
N SER A 362 -26.16 -2.82 -5.14
CA SER A 362 -26.47 -1.38 -5.19
C SER A 362 -27.98 -1.12 -5.07
N ALA A 363 -28.81 -1.90 -5.78
CA ALA A 363 -30.25 -1.80 -5.70
C ALA A 363 -30.78 -2.13 -4.30
N SER A 364 -30.22 -3.14 -3.65
CA SER A 364 -30.61 -3.51 -2.29
C SER A 364 -30.29 -2.42 -1.28
N TYR A 365 -29.14 -1.77 -1.44
CA TYR A 365 -28.76 -0.63 -0.61
C TYR A 365 -29.68 0.58 -0.82
N LEU A 366 -30.05 0.87 -2.08
CA LEU A 366 -31.03 1.91 -2.39
C LEU A 366 -32.40 1.62 -1.78
N TRP A 367 -32.85 0.36 -1.80
CA TRP A 367 -34.07 -0.06 -1.11
C TRP A 367 -34.00 0.14 0.39
N PHE A 368 -32.84 -0.13 1.00
CA PHE A 368 -32.60 0.16 2.42
C PHE A 368 -32.72 1.66 2.73
N LEU A 369 -32.12 2.54 1.90
CA LEU A 369 -32.25 3.99 2.08
C LEU A 369 -33.69 4.49 1.88
N ILE A 370 -34.41 3.93 0.89
CA ILE A 370 -35.83 4.25 0.68
C ILE A 370 -36.66 3.80 1.88
N ALA A 371 -36.34 2.65 2.48
CA ALA A 371 -37.00 2.20 3.71
C ALA A 371 -36.71 3.14 4.89
N LEU A 372 -35.48 3.63 5.04
CA LEU A 372 -35.15 4.64 6.07
C LEU A 372 -35.91 5.95 5.87
N LEU A 373 -36.01 6.44 4.62
CA LEU A 373 -36.84 7.62 4.32
C LEU A 373 -38.32 7.36 4.63
N GLY A 374 -38.81 6.17 4.27
CA GLY A 374 -40.16 5.72 4.60
C GLY A 374 -40.42 5.71 6.10
N GLU A 375 -39.48 5.19 6.89
CA GLU A 375 -39.57 5.21 8.37
C GLU A 375 -39.61 6.64 8.91
N SER A 376 -38.78 7.55 8.41
CA SER A 376 -38.79 8.96 8.82
C SER A 376 -40.13 9.64 8.51
N ILE A 377 -40.73 9.37 7.34
CA ILE A 377 -42.05 9.91 6.97
C ILE A 377 -43.16 9.30 7.83
N ILE A 378 -43.11 7.99 8.10
CA ILE A 378 -44.06 7.31 8.99
C ILE A 378 -43.97 7.86 10.42
N MET A 379 -42.75 8.16 10.88
CA MET A 379 -42.50 8.77 12.19
C MET A 379 -43.14 10.15 12.29
N GLU A 380 -43.06 10.96 11.24
CA GLU A 380 -43.73 12.27 11.17
C GLU A 380 -45.27 12.12 11.19
N LEU A 381 -45.81 11.20 10.37
CA LEU A 381 -47.25 11.01 10.22
C LEU A 381 -47.94 10.47 11.49
N TYR A 382 -47.23 9.70 12.29
CA TYR A 382 -47.74 9.12 13.55
C TYR A 382 -47.03 9.69 14.80
N ARG A 383 -46.62 10.96 14.74
CA ARG A 383 -45.88 11.64 15.81
C ARG A 383 -46.42 11.36 17.22
N ASP A 384 -47.73 11.42 17.42
CA ASP A 384 -48.36 11.26 18.74
C ASP A 384 -48.25 9.82 19.29
N LYS A 385 -48.26 8.82 18.42
CA LYS A 385 -48.04 7.41 18.81
C LYS A 385 -46.57 7.09 19.02
N PHE A 386 -45.67 7.77 18.29
CA PHE A 386 -44.23 7.64 18.50
C PHE A 386 -43.74 8.42 19.73
N ALA A 387 -44.46 9.45 20.16
CA ALA A 387 -44.19 10.19 21.39
C ALA A 387 -44.59 9.42 22.67
N SER A 388 -45.35 8.33 22.54
CA SER A 388 -45.73 7.45 23.66
C SER A 388 -44.87 6.18 23.72
N ARG A 389 -44.86 5.51 24.89
CA ARG A 389 -44.11 4.27 25.15
C ARG A 389 -44.78 3.02 24.55
N GLU A 390 -45.98 3.13 23.99
CA GLU A 390 -46.73 2.02 23.36
C GLU A 390 -46.23 1.72 21.94
N GLN A 391 -44.92 1.48 21.79
CA GLN A 391 -44.31 1.19 20.51
C GLN A 391 -44.16 -0.32 20.28
N ASN A 392 -44.81 -0.83 19.24
CA ASN A 392 -44.50 -2.16 18.72
C ASN A 392 -43.13 -2.13 18.04
N ILE A 393 -42.15 -2.89 18.56
CA ILE A 393 -40.76 -2.98 18.05
C ILE A 393 -40.73 -3.21 16.52
N LEU A 394 -41.64 -4.04 16.01
CA LEU A 394 -41.74 -4.36 14.59
C LEU A 394 -42.13 -3.16 13.70
N HIS A 395 -42.88 -2.20 14.24
CA HIS A 395 -43.35 -1.03 13.49
C HIS A 395 -42.34 0.13 13.52
N ASN A 396 -41.41 0.14 14.48
CA ASN A 396 -40.41 1.19 14.67
C ASN A 396 -38.98 0.78 14.23
N SER A 397 -38.81 -0.43 13.69
CA SER A 397 -37.48 -0.99 13.38
C SER A 397 -37.53 -1.90 12.16
N PHE A 398 -38.22 -1.47 11.11
CA PHE A 398 -38.26 -2.19 9.84
C PHE A 398 -36.86 -2.23 9.19
N HIS A 399 -36.04 -1.19 9.35
CA HIS A 399 -34.64 -1.15 8.92
C HIS A 399 -33.79 -2.29 9.52
N MET A 400 -34.14 -2.80 10.71
CA MET A 400 -33.41 -3.91 11.35
C MET A 400 -33.50 -5.23 10.57
N VAL A 401 -34.48 -5.37 9.66
CA VAL A 401 -34.54 -6.49 8.73
C VAL A 401 -33.29 -6.54 7.84
N TRP A 402 -32.75 -5.40 7.44
CA TRP A 402 -31.50 -5.33 6.69
C TRP A 402 -30.27 -5.43 7.59
N VAL A 403 -30.29 -4.83 8.79
CA VAL A 403 -29.10 -4.78 9.67
C VAL A 403 -28.79 -6.14 10.30
N VAL A 404 -29.78 -6.80 10.90
CA VAL A 404 -29.59 -8.03 11.71
C VAL A 404 -30.26 -9.25 11.06
N GLY A 405 -31.22 -9.06 10.15
CA GLY A 405 -32.09 -10.13 9.66
C GLY A 405 -33.20 -10.42 10.68
N ARG A 406 -34.37 -10.82 10.19
CA ARG A 406 -35.62 -10.96 10.98
C ARG A 406 -35.42 -11.70 12.31
N PHE A 407 -35.51 -10.97 13.42
CA PHE A 407 -35.52 -11.50 14.78
C PHE A 407 -36.96 -11.93 15.14
N THR A 408 -37.37 -13.13 14.73
CA THR A 408 -38.61 -13.72 15.28
C THR A 408 -38.27 -14.52 16.54
N PHE A 409 -38.39 -13.88 17.71
CA PHE A 409 -38.51 -14.60 18.98
C PHE A 409 -39.82 -15.40 18.92
N SER A 410 -39.75 -16.68 18.56
CA SER A 410 -40.88 -17.59 18.70
C SER A 410 -41.04 -17.89 20.19
N THR A 411 -42.18 -17.52 20.77
CA THR A 411 -42.56 -17.80 22.17
C THR A 411 -42.90 -19.28 22.43
N ASN A 412 -42.60 -20.19 21.50
CA ASN A 412 -42.87 -21.61 21.62
C ASN A 412 -41.64 -22.37 22.17
N PRO A 413 -41.68 -22.90 23.42
CA PRO A 413 -40.55 -23.58 24.05
C PRO A 413 -40.22 -24.97 23.48
N ALA A 414 -41.00 -25.49 22.52
CA ALA A 414 -40.83 -26.85 21.99
C ALA A 414 -39.80 -26.98 20.87
N HIS A 415 -39.41 -25.90 20.18
CA HIS A 415 -38.44 -25.95 19.08
C HIS A 415 -37.59 -24.67 18.99
N PRO A 416 -36.44 -24.60 19.68
CA PRO A 416 -35.46 -23.53 19.46
C PRO A 416 -34.71 -23.81 18.15
N VAL A 417 -35.31 -23.47 17.00
CA VAL A 417 -34.56 -23.39 15.75
C VAL A 417 -33.80 -22.07 15.78
N MET A 418 -32.52 -22.13 16.15
CA MET A 418 -31.59 -21.01 16.08
C MET A 418 -31.41 -20.62 14.61
N SER A 419 -32.26 -19.73 14.09
CA SER A 419 -32.06 -19.11 12.79
C SER A 419 -30.83 -18.19 12.88
N PRO A 420 -29.79 -18.37 12.06
CA PRO A 420 -28.63 -17.50 12.11
C PRO A 420 -29.01 -16.06 11.76
N PHE A 421 -28.41 -15.12 12.49
CA PHE A 421 -28.44 -13.68 12.21
C PHE A 421 -27.74 -13.42 10.87
N VAL A 422 -28.43 -12.84 9.88
CA VAL A 422 -27.83 -12.66 8.56
C VAL A 422 -28.30 -11.36 7.89
N GLY A 423 -27.80 -10.22 8.37
CA GLY A 423 -27.98 -8.91 7.72
C GLY A 423 -26.65 -8.33 7.21
N PHE A 424 -26.57 -7.00 7.07
CA PHE A 424 -25.31 -6.28 6.79
C PHE A 424 -24.23 -6.63 7.81
N PHE A 425 -24.58 -6.86 9.07
CA PHE A 425 -23.62 -7.26 10.11
C PHE A 425 -22.88 -8.56 9.75
N TRP A 426 -23.60 -9.60 9.31
CA TRP A 426 -22.97 -10.87 8.93
C TRP A 426 -22.14 -10.75 7.66
N TYR A 427 -22.62 -9.93 6.70
CA TYR A 427 -21.87 -9.61 5.49
C TYR A 427 -20.50 -9.01 5.83
N GLU A 428 -20.46 -7.98 6.68
CA GLU A 428 -19.20 -7.36 7.11
C GLU A 428 -18.34 -8.30 7.97
N CYS A 429 -18.93 -9.10 8.88
CA CYS A 429 -18.17 -10.10 9.63
C CYS A 429 -17.48 -11.13 8.71
N LYS A 430 -18.17 -11.57 7.65
CA LYS A 430 -17.60 -12.46 6.64
C LYS A 430 -16.46 -11.78 5.88
N GLU A 431 -16.63 -10.51 5.53
CA GLU A 431 -15.61 -9.73 4.83
C GLU A 431 -14.34 -9.55 5.68
N VAL A 432 -14.50 -9.19 6.96
CA VAL A 432 -13.40 -9.09 7.95
C VAL A 432 -12.67 -10.43 8.11
N TRP A 433 -13.40 -11.55 8.12
CA TRP A 433 -12.81 -12.89 8.21
C TRP A 433 -11.98 -13.25 6.98
N ILE A 434 -12.46 -12.92 5.77
CA ILE A 434 -11.80 -13.26 4.51
C ILE A 434 -10.58 -12.36 4.26
N GLU A 435 -10.71 -11.05 4.46
CA GLU A 435 -9.63 -10.10 4.17
C GLU A 435 -8.61 -9.99 5.31
N GLY A 436 -9.03 -10.30 6.54
CA GLY A 436 -8.26 -10.13 7.75
C GLY A 436 -8.39 -8.73 8.33
N MET A 437 -8.51 -8.66 9.66
CA MET A 437 -8.80 -7.44 10.43
C MET A 437 -7.88 -6.25 10.12
N ARG A 438 -6.58 -6.49 9.90
CA ARG A 438 -5.62 -5.41 9.65
C ARG A 438 -5.77 -4.78 8.27
N SER A 439 -6.07 -5.58 7.24
CA SER A 439 -6.29 -5.04 5.88
C SER A 439 -7.60 -4.27 5.85
N TYR A 440 -8.64 -4.85 6.44
CA TYR A 440 -9.98 -4.27 6.48
C TYR A 440 -10.00 -2.88 7.15
N LEU A 441 -9.35 -2.71 8.31
CA LEU A 441 -9.32 -1.43 9.03
C LEU A 441 -8.46 -0.34 8.36
N LEU A 442 -7.65 -0.68 7.34
CA LEU A 442 -6.90 0.31 6.59
C LEU A 442 -7.75 1.01 5.52
N ASP A 443 -8.91 0.45 5.16
CA ASP A 443 -9.86 1.12 4.28
C ASP A 443 -10.83 1.99 5.10
N TRP A 444 -10.89 3.27 4.75
CA TRP A 444 -11.75 4.25 5.41
C TRP A 444 -13.24 3.93 5.24
N TRP A 445 -13.65 3.34 4.11
CA TRP A 445 -15.05 2.97 3.88
C TRP A 445 -15.48 1.82 4.79
N ASN A 446 -14.63 0.80 4.94
CA ASN A 446 -14.84 -0.33 5.83
C ASN A 446 -14.91 0.11 7.30
N CYS A 447 -14.07 1.08 7.69
CA CYS A 447 -14.13 1.69 9.02
C CYS A 447 -15.46 2.45 9.24
N LEU A 448 -15.97 3.17 8.23
CA LEU A 448 -17.26 3.85 8.28
C LEU A 448 -18.40 2.85 8.41
N ASP A 449 -18.35 1.73 7.68
CA ASP A 449 -19.36 0.67 7.75
C ASP A 449 -19.41 0.00 9.13
N MET A 450 -18.25 -0.27 9.74
CA MET A 450 -18.18 -0.75 11.12
C MET A 450 -18.76 0.24 12.12
N MET A 451 -18.47 1.55 11.95
CA MET A 451 -19.03 2.60 12.80
C MET A 451 -20.56 2.63 12.68
N VAL A 452 -21.09 2.69 11.45
CA VAL A 452 -22.53 2.72 11.17
C VAL A 452 -23.25 1.50 11.75
N LEU A 453 -22.71 0.29 11.52
CA LEU A 453 -23.31 -0.94 12.05
C LEU A 453 -23.27 -0.99 13.58
N SER A 454 -22.16 -0.57 14.19
CA SER A 454 -22.06 -0.52 15.65
C SER A 454 -23.09 0.43 16.27
N MET A 455 -23.34 1.59 15.65
CA MET A 455 -24.34 2.54 16.11
C MET A 455 -25.78 2.03 15.92
N TYR A 456 -26.09 1.36 14.80
CA TYR A 456 -27.39 0.70 14.63
C TYR A 456 -27.63 -0.38 15.68
N LEU A 457 -26.63 -1.23 15.95
CA LEU A 457 -26.72 -2.27 16.98
C LEU A 457 -26.88 -1.67 18.38
N ALA A 458 -26.16 -0.59 18.69
CA ALA A 458 -26.28 0.11 19.97
C ALA A 458 -27.67 0.73 20.16
N SER A 459 -28.20 1.42 19.14
CA SER A 459 -29.57 1.98 19.16
C SER A 459 -30.61 0.88 19.38
N PHE A 460 -30.49 -0.24 18.68
CA PHE A 460 -31.38 -1.38 18.86
C PHE A 460 -31.27 -2.03 20.25
N ALA A 461 -30.05 -2.23 20.75
CA ALA A 461 -29.82 -2.80 22.08
C ALA A 461 -30.44 -1.94 23.19
N LEU A 462 -30.35 -0.62 23.09
CA LEU A 462 -31.00 0.30 24.03
C LEU A 462 -32.54 0.16 24.00
N ARG A 463 -33.14 0.05 22.81
CA ARG A 463 -34.60 -0.18 22.67
C ARG A 463 -35.03 -1.50 23.29
N VAL A 464 -34.26 -2.58 23.07
CA VAL A 464 -34.51 -3.90 23.70
C VAL A 464 -34.37 -3.83 25.21
N LEU A 465 -33.35 -3.14 25.72
CA LEU A 465 -33.12 -2.97 27.16
C LEU A 465 -34.31 -2.28 27.83
N ILE A 466 -34.87 -1.25 27.21
CA ILE A 466 -36.05 -0.53 27.73
C ILE A 466 -37.25 -1.47 27.81
N MET A 467 -37.49 -2.25 26.75
CA MET A 467 -38.59 -3.22 26.73
C MET A 467 -38.42 -4.30 27.81
N LEU A 468 -37.21 -4.85 27.96
CA LEU A 468 -36.92 -5.85 29.00
C LEU A 468 -37.09 -5.26 30.40
N LYS A 469 -36.58 -4.04 30.65
CA LYS A 469 -36.80 -3.35 31.93
C LYS A 469 -38.28 -3.10 32.19
N GLY A 470 -39.03 -2.63 31.20
CA GLY A 470 -40.48 -2.45 31.32
C GLY A 470 -41.20 -3.76 31.67
N TYR A 471 -40.82 -4.88 31.02
CA TYR A 471 -41.41 -6.19 31.31
C TYR A 471 -41.09 -6.69 32.72
N PHE A 472 -39.82 -6.66 33.14
CA PHE A 472 -39.40 -7.15 34.46
C PHE A 472 -39.92 -6.26 35.60
N LEU A 473 -39.85 -4.93 35.47
CA LEU A 473 -40.32 -4.02 36.52
C LEU A 473 -41.84 -4.03 36.70
N CYS A 474 -42.61 -4.35 35.66
CA CYS A 474 -44.06 -4.51 35.78
C CYS A 474 -44.49 -5.92 36.20
N HIS A 475 -43.56 -6.88 36.26
CA HIS A 475 -43.81 -8.23 36.80
C HIS A 475 -43.60 -8.30 38.32
N ASP A 476 -42.68 -7.49 38.86
CA ASP A 476 -42.49 -7.33 40.31
C ASP A 476 -43.50 -6.33 40.90
N ASP A 477 -44.36 -6.79 41.81
CA ASP A 477 -45.51 -6.07 42.37
C ASP A 477 -45.15 -4.84 43.25
N ASN A 478 -43.85 -4.56 43.47
CA ASN A 478 -43.36 -3.61 44.48
C ASN A 478 -42.92 -2.24 43.93
N SER A 479 -42.94 -2.01 42.60
CA SER A 479 -42.39 -0.80 41.96
C SER A 479 -43.37 -0.11 40.97
N THR A 480 -44.59 0.15 41.42
CA THR A 480 -45.68 0.79 40.63
C THR A 480 -45.31 2.12 39.96
N LYS A 481 -44.49 2.97 40.58
CA LYS A 481 -44.08 4.28 40.01
C LYS A 481 -43.03 4.13 38.90
N GLU A 482 -42.09 3.21 39.03
CA GLU A 482 -41.06 2.95 38.03
C GLU A 482 -41.61 2.15 36.84
N CYS A 483 -42.53 1.21 37.09
CA CYS A 483 -43.30 0.55 36.03
C CYS A 483 -44.09 1.60 35.23
N ALA A 484 -44.84 2.50 35.89
CA ALA A 484 -45.54 3.59 35.21
C ALA A 484 -44.61 4.50 34.39
N TYR A 485 -43.38 4.76 34.89
CA TYR A 485 -42.37 5.51 34.14
C TYR A 485 -42.03 4.84 32.81
N PHE A 486 -41.68 3.56 32.81
CA PHE A 486 -41.27 2.86 31.59
C PHE A 486 -42.42 2.48 30.66
N THR A 487 -43.67 2.44 31.13
CA THR A 487 -44.83 2.02 30.31
C THR A 487 -45.79 3.12 29.89
N GLN A 488 -46.00 4.17 30.70
CA GLN A 488 -47.11 5.12 30.53
C GLN A 488 -46.69 6.60 30.38
N THR A 489 -45.44 6.96 30.65
CA THR A 489 -45.01 8.37 30.59
C THR A 489 -44.90 8.89 29.15
N GLY A 490 -45.33 10.14 28.95
CA GLY A 490 -45.14 10.88 27.70
C GLY A 490 -43.74 11.50 27.59
N ARG A 491 -43.35 11.88 26.38
CA ARG A 491 -42.01 12.40 26.06
C ARG A 491 -41.57 13.62 26.90
N GLU A 492 -42.50 14.43 27.38
CA GLU A 492 -42.19 15.64 28.16
C GLU A 492 -41.63 15.33 29.55
N ASP A 493 -41.98 14.17 30.12
CA ASP A 493 -41.58 13.75 31.47
C ASP A 493 -40.31 12.86 31.47
N TRP A 494 -39.70 12.64 30.30
CA TRP A 494 -38.52 11.80 30.17
C TRP A 494 -37.27 12.50 30.71
N HIS A 495 -36.47 11.76 31.46
CA HIS A 495 -35.17 12.25 31.91
C HIS A 495 -34.22 12.49 30.72
N GLN A 496 -33.31 13.48 30.82
CA GLN A 496 -32.38 13.82 29.74
C GLN A 496 -31.46 12.65 29.33
N GLU A 497 -31.20 11.73 30.26
CA GLU A 497 -30.36 10.54 30.04
C GLU A 497 -31.16 9.31 29.60
N ASP A 498 -32.43 9.47 29.22
CA ASP A 498 -33.28 8.34 28.91
C ASP A 498 -32.72 7.51 27.75
N PRO A 499 -32.60 6.17 27.91
CA PRO A 499 -32.05 5.29 26.87
C PRO A 499 -32.80 5.37 25.54
N GLN A 500 -34.10 5.74 25.56
CA GLN A 500 -34.91 5.93 24.35
C GLN A 500 -34.43 7.16 23.55
N MET A 501 -34.17 8.29 24.23
CA MET A 501 -33.67 9.51 23.58
C MET A 501 -32.28 9.25 22.97
N ILE A 502 -31.41 8.56 23.71
CA ILE A 502 -30.09 8.16 23.21
C ILE A 502 -30.23 7.25 21.98
N ALA A 503 -31.14 6.27 22.02
CA ALA A 503 -31.38 5.38 20.89
C ALA A 503 -31.91 6.12 19.65
N GLU A 504 -32.82 7.10 19.82
CA GLU A 504 -33.35 7.94 18.75
C GLU A 504 -32.28 8.85 18.13
N VAL A 505 -31.44 9.48 18.96
CA VAL A 505 -30.33 10.32 18.49
C VAL A 505 -29.29 9.49 17.74
N LEU A 506 -28.91 8.33 18.29
CA LEU A 506 -28.01 7.40 17.61
C LEU A 506 -28.61 6.95 16.26
N PHE A 507 -29.90 6.62 16.22
CA PHE A 507 -30.58 6.26 14.97
C PHE A 507 -30.55 7.41 13.95
N ALA A 508 -30.84 8.65 14.37
CA ALA A 508 -30.82 9.82 13.48
C ALA A 508 -29.42 10.07 12.90
N VAL A 509 -28.38 10.09 13.74
CA VAL A 509 -26.98 10.26 13.28
C VAL A 509 -26.57 9.12 12.34
N THR A 510 -26.92 7.89 12.69
CA THR A 510 -26.59 6.71 11.87
C THR A 510 -27.30 6.74 10.53
N SER A 511 -28.56 7.19 10.48
CA SER A 511 -29.31 7.34 9.23
C SER A 511 -28.61 8.32 8.28
N MET A 512 -28.11 9.46 8.78
CA MET A 512 -27.33 10.41 7.99
C MET A 512 -26.05 9.77 7.46
N LEU A 513 -25.31 9.06 8.31
CA LEU A 513 -24.07 8.37 7.91
C LEU A 513 -24.34 7.27 6.88
N SER A 514 -25.49 6.59 6.94
CA SER A 514 -25.85 5.59 5.94
C SER A 514 -25.99 6.19 4.53
N PHE A 515 -26.51 7.41 4.39
CA PHE A 515 -26.56 8.06 3.06
C PHE A 515 -25.17 8.30 2.48
N THR A 516 -24.15 8.52 3.32
CA THR A 516 -22.77 8.73 2.84
C THR A 516 -22.20 7.51 2.12
N ARG A 517 -22.67 6.28 2.44
CA ARG A 517 -22.24 5.05 1.76
C ARG A 517 -22.64 5.00 0.28
N LEU A 518 -23.59 5.83 -0.18
CA LEU A 518 -23.85 5.97 -1.63
C LEU A 518 -22.60 6.38 -2.41
N ALA A 519 -21.66 7.07 -1.76
CA ALA A 519 -20.39 7.40 -2.36
C ALA A 519 -19.61 6.15 -2.81
N TYR A 520 -19.80 4.98 -2.19
CA TYR A 520 -19.14 3.73 -2.61
C TYR A 520 -19.53 3.28 -4.03
N ILE A 521 -20.70 3.69 -4.52
CA ILE A 521 -21.23 3.32 -5.85
C ILE A 521 -20.72 4.27 -6.94
N LEU A 522 -20.37 5.51 -6.58
CA LEU A 522 -19.93 6.55 -7.52
C LEU A 522 -18.69 6.17 -8.37
N PRO A 523 -17.70 5.39 -7.91
CA PRO A 523 -16.54 4.97 -8.72
C PRO A 523 -16.91 4.13 -9.94
N ALA A 524 -18.13 3.54 -9.97
CA ALA A 524 -18.59 2.77 -11.11
C ALA A 524 -18.84 3.64 -12.36
N HIS A 525 -19.11 4.94 -12.18
CA HIS A 525 -19.23 5.90 -13.28
C HIS A 525 -17.94 6.71 -13.43
N GLU A 526 -17.58 7.02 -14.68
CA GLU A 526 -16.34 7.75 -14.99
C GLU A 526 -16.31 9.16 -14.40
N SER A 527 -17.29 10.00 -14.73
CA SER A 527 -17.27 11.39 -14.29
C SER A 527 -17.47 11.60 -12.78
N LEU A 528 -18.18 10.69 -12.11
CA LEU A 528 -18.45 10.80 -10.68
C LEU A 528 -17.32 10.16 -9.86
N GLY A 529 -16.73 9.08 -10.38
CA GLY A 529 -15.63 8.38 -9.73
C GLY A 529 -14.36 9.19 -9.65
N THR A 530 -13.97 9.86 -10.75
CA THR A 530 -12.78 10.74 -10.76
C THR A 530 -12.94 11.89 -9.77
N LEU A 531 -14.13 12.51 -9.72
CA LEU A 531 -14.46 13.58 -8.78
C LEU A 531 -14.43 13.12 -7.32
N GLN A 532 -14.99 11.96 -7.00
CA GLN A 532 -14.96 11.44 -5.63
C GLN A 532 -13.53 11.16 -5.16
N ILE A 533 -12.70 10.58 -6.02
CA ILE A 533 -11.32 10.21 -5.67
C ILE A 533 -10.46 11.47 -5.48
N SER A 534 -10.65 12.49 -6.32
CA SER A 534 -9.97 13.77 -6.14
C SER A 534 -10.38 14.43 -4.82
N ILE A 535 -11.67 14.43 -4.47
CA ILE A 535 -12.17 14.92 -3.16
C ILE A 535 -11.49 14.18 -2.00
N GLY A 536 -11.44 12.85 -2.03
CA GLY A 536 -10.82 12.06 -0.97
C GLY A 536 -9.36 12.43 -0.73
N LYS A 537 -8.60 12.71 -1.80
CA LYS A 537 -7.18 13.07 -1.72
C LYS A 537 -6.94 14.51 -1.32
N MET A 538 -7.83 15.42 -1.71
CA MET A 538 -7.81 16.81 -1.24
C MET A 538 -8.06 16.90 0.27
N ILE A 539 -8.89 16.00 0.85
CA ILE A 539 -9.15 15.98 2.28
C ILE A 539 -7.87 15.73 3.08
N ASP A 540 -6.98 14.83 2.64
CA ASP A 540 -5.70 14.57 3.31
C ASP A 540 -4.80 15.82 3.36
N ASP A 541 -4.78 16.62 2.31
CA ASP A 541 -4.05 17.90 2.28
C ASP A 541 -4.76 18.96 3.14
N MET A 542 -6.10 19.03 3.08
CA MET A 542 -6.93 19.93 3.88
C MET A 542 -6.77 19.71 5.38
N MET A 543 -6.69 18.46 5.84
CA MET A 543 -6.58 18.12 7.26
C MET A 543 -5.34 18.75 7.93
N ARG A 544 -4.23 18.88 7.20
CA ARG A 544 -3.02 19.56 7.70
C ARG A 544 -3.26 21.04 7.94
N PHE A 545 -4.01 21.70 7.05
CA PHE A 545 -4.37 23.10 7.20
C PHE A 545 -5.42 23.31 8.31
N MET A 546 -6.43 22.43 8.38
CA MET A 546 -7.44 22.43 9.45
C MET A 546 -6.81 22.32 10.85
N PHE A 547 -5.67 21.63 10.98
CA PHE A 547 -4.93 21.60 12.24
C PHE A 547 -4.38 22.97 12.66
N ILE A 548 -3.83 23.75 11.71
CA ILE A 548 -3.36 25.13 11.96
C ILE A 548 -4.55 26.01 12.34
N LEU A 549 -5.66 25.88 11.61
CA LEU A 549 -6.91 26.59 11.90
C LEU A 549 -7.41 26.30 13.32
N MET A 550 -7.36 25.04 13.76
CA MET A 550 -7.78 24.62 15.09
C MET A 550 -6.87 25.16 16.20
N ILE A 551 -5.54 25.23 15.99
CA ILE A 551 -4.60 25.85 16.94
C ILE A 551 -4.92 27.34 17.13
N ILE A 552 -5.07 28.08 16.03
CA ILE A 552 -5.34 29.51 16.09
C ILE A 552 -6.74 29.76 16.68
N GLY A 553 -7.75 29.00 16.25
CA GLY A 553 -9.11 29.10 16.77
C GLY A 553 -9.21 28.82 18.27
N THR A 554 -8.51 27.81 18.78
CA THR A 554 -8.47 27.51 20.22
C THR A 554 -7.71 28.58 21.03
N ALA A 555 -6.65 29.18 20.47
CA ALA A 555 -5.96 30.30 21.12
C ALA A 555 -6.87 31.53 21.29
N PHE A 556 -7.63 31.91 20.25
CA PHE A 556 -8.61 32.98 20.34
C PHE A 556 -9.79 32.63 21.24
N LEU A 557 -10.27 31.37 21.21
CA LEU A 557 -11.29 30.88 22.13
C LEU A 557 -10.88 31.07 23.59
N CYS A 558 -9.66 30.67 23.96
CA CYS A 558 -9.15 30.86 25.31
C CYS A 558 -9.02 32.35 25.66
N GLY A 559 -8.51 33.16 24.73
CA GLY A 559 -8.36 34.61 24.92
C GLY A 559 -9.68 35.32 25.18
N ILE A 560 -10.68 35.05 24.34
CA ILE A 560 -12.05 35.59 24.48
C ILE A 560 -12.69 35.04 25.75
N ASN A 561 -12.66 33.73 25.98
CA ASN A 561 -13.25 33.14 27.19
C ASN A 561 -12.67 33.76 28.48
N ASN A 562 -11.35 33.95 28.56
CA ASN A 562 -10.73 34.57 29.74
C ASN A 562 -11.14 36.03 29.95
N ILE A 563 -11.45 36.77 28.88
CA ILE A 563 -11.96 38.14 28.98
C ILE A 563 -13.40 38.13 29.48
N TYR A 564 -14.25 37.25 28.96
CA TYR A 564 -15.68 37.25 29.26
C TYR A 564 -16.06 36.55 30.57
N VAL A 565 -15.22 35.61 31.06
CA VAL A 565 -15.50 34.84 32.30
C VAL A 565 -15.82 35.70 33.53
N PRO A 566 -15.09 36.80 33.81
CA PRO A 566 -15.36 37.63 34.99
C PRO A 566 -16.63 38.49 34.91
N TYR A 567 -17.18 38.71 33.71
CA TYR A 567 -18.23 39.69 33.47
C TYR A 567 -19.60 39.07 33.10
N VAL A 568 -19.63 37.81 32.66
CA VAL A 568 -20.86 37.06 32.42
C VAL A 568 -21.18 36.21 33.63
N ILE A 569 -22.44 36.17 34.06
CA ILE A 569 -22.90 35.45 35.25
C ILE A 569 -22.89 33.91 35.06
N SER A 570 -22.84 33.43 33.80
CA SER A 570 -22.69 32.00 33.46
C SER A 570 -22.00 31.77 32.10
N PRO A 571 -20.71 32.14 31.94
CA PRO A 571 -19.98 31.88 30.71
C PRO A 571 -19.61 30.39 30.69
N GLN A 572 -20.40 29.60 29.98
CA GLN A 572 -20.02 28.23 29.69
C GLN A 572 -19.01 28.26 28.54
N PHE A 573 -17.85 27.65 28.74
CA PHE A 573 -16.81 27.49 27.70
C PHE A 573 -17.40 26.94 26.38
N ASN A 574 -18.40 26.07 26.48
CA ASN A 574 -19.12 25.49 25.35
C ASN A 574 -19.88 26.54 24.52
N GLU A 575 -20.48 27.56 25.14
CA GLU A 575 -21.21 28.61 24.44
C GLU A 575 -20.26 29.56 23.71
N THR A 576 -19.13 29.91 24.33
CA THR A 576 -18.07 30.69 23.66
C THR A 576 -17.48 29.93 22.47
N PHE A 577 -17.28 28.61 22.60
CA PHE A 577 -16.86 27.76 21.49
C PHE A 577 -17.89 27.75 20.36
N ARG A 578 -19.18 27.55 20.69
CA ARG A 578 -20.28 27.56 19.72
C ARG A 578 -20.35 28.89 18.97
N PHE A 579 -20.27 30.01 19.69
CA PHE A 579 -20.26 31.35 19.10
C PHE A 579 -19.12 31.54 18.08
N LEU A 580 -17.88 31.23 18.47
CA LEU A 580 -16.71 31.38 17.58
C LEU A 580 -16.72 30.40 16.41
N PHE A 581 -17.21 29.18 16.63
CA PHE A 581 -17.35 28.18 15.57
C PHE A 581 -18.32 28.66 14.48
N TRP A 582 -19.51 29.17 14.85
CA TRP A 582 -20.47 29.69 13.88
C TRP A 582 -19.99 30.97 13.20
N THR A 583 -19.20 31.78 13.90
CA THR A 583 -18.55 32.97 13.32
C THR A 583 -17.59 32.61 12.20
N MET A 584 -16.87 31.48 12.29
CA MET A 584 -15.97 31.00 11.22
C MET A 584 -16.71 30.80 9.89
N PHE A 585 -17.99 30.43 9.94
CA PHE A 585 -18.86 30.26 8.76
C PHE A 585 -19.62 31.55 8.37
N GLY A 586 -19.32 32.68 9.02
CA GLY A 586 -19.95 33.97 8.74
C GLY A 586 -21.29 34.20 9.45
N VAL A 587 -21.71 33.31 10.37
CA VAL A 587 -22.89 33.53 11.21
C VAL A 587 -22.48 34.35 12.42
N VAL A 588 -22.72 35.66 12.36
CA VAL A 588 -22.31 36.63 13.39
C VAL A 588 -23.51 37.05 14.22
N ASN A 589 -23.47 36.76 15.53
CA ASN A 589 -24.41 37.31 16.52
C ASN A 589 -23.71 38.38 17.35
N GLN A 590 -23.94 39.64 17.00
CA GLN A 590 -23.21 40.78 17.59
C GLN A 590 -23.49 40.95 19.10
N GLU A 591 -24.66 40.49 19.56
CA GLU A 591 -25.12 40.54 20.94
C GLU A 591 -24.22 39.77 21.94
N TYR A 592 -23.44 38.79 21.48
CA TYR A 592 -22.61 37.96 22.37
C TYR A 592 -21.34 38.69 22.85
N VAL A 593 -20.93 39.76 22.16
CA VAL A 593 -19.69 40.50 22.43
C VAL A 593 -19.97 41.77 23.25
N ASP A 594 -21.24 42.21 23.30
CA ASP A 594 -21.65 43.48 23.88
C ASP A 594 -21.79 43.40 25.41
N MET A 595 -21.12 44.32 26.11
CA MET A 595 -21.14 44.43 27.58
C MET A 595 -21.35 45.89 28.01
N PRO A 596 -22.62 46.36 28.06
CA PRO A 596 -22.91 47.78 28.27
C PRO A 596 -22.38 48.33 29.60
N ASP A 597 -22.20 47.47 30.61
CA ASP A 597 -21.71 47.86 31.93
C ASP A 597 -20.16 47.92 32.02
N TYR A 598 -19.42 47.33 31.06
CA TYR A 598 -17.97 47.16 31.12
C TYR A 598 -17.26 47.62 29.84
N VAL A 599 -17.17 48.94 29.64
CA VAL A 599 -16.63 49.59 28.42
C VAL A 599 -15.23 49.08 28.03
N LEU A 600 -14.31 48.86 28.98
CA LEU A 600 -12.95 48.40 28.68
C LEU A 600 -12.94 46.96 28.16
N ALA A 601 -13.70 46.06 28.80
CA ALA A 601 -13.79 44.66 28.41
C ALA A 601 -14.52 44.51 27.06
N GLU A 602 -15.59 45.29 26.86
CA GLU A 602 -16.31 45.38 25.58
C GLU A 602 -15.38 45.84 24.44
N PHE A 603 -14.59 46.89 24.67
CA PHE A 603 -13.66 47.41 23.66
C PHE A 603 -12.58 46.39 23.29
N VAL A 604 -11.94 45.75 24.28
CA VAL A 604 -10.92 44.72 24.04
C VAL A 604 -11.53 43.48 23.39
N GLY A 605 -12.71 43.06 23.82
CA GLY A 605 -13.46 41.95 23.25
C GLY A 605 -13.83 42.18 21.79
N ARG A 606 -14.34 43.36 21.44
CA ARG A 606 -14.63 43.76 20.04
C ARG A 606 -13.38 43.79 19.17
N ILE A 607 -12.26 44.30 19.69
CA ILE A 607 -10.98 44.29 18.96
C ILE A 607 -10.51 42.85 18.70
N LEU A 608 -10.49 42.00 19.73
CA LEU A 608 -10.05 40.61 19.57
C LEU A 608 -10.97 39.80 18.65
N TYR A 609 -12.28 40.05 18.71
CA TYR A 609 -13.24 39.47 17.78
C TYR A 609 -13.03 39.98 16.33
N GLY A 610 -12.74 41.27 16.15
CA GLY A 610 -12.37 41.85 14.86
C GLY A 610 -11.08 41.26 14.29
N ILE A 611 -10.07 41.05 15.13
CA ILE A 611 -8.82 40.39 14.73
C ILE A 611 -9.08 38.92 14.40
N PHE A 612 -9.89 38.21 15.20
CA PHE A 612 -10.28 36.83 14.96
C PHE A 612 -10.95 36.67 13.59
N THR A 613 -11.94 37.52 13.28
CA THR A 613 -12.63 37.48 11.98
C THR A 613 -11.69 37.80 10.81
N LEU A 614 -10.78 38.77 10.95
CA LEU A 614 -9.77 39.07 9.92
C LEU A 614 -8.83 37.88 9.70
N VAL A 615 -8.27 37.31 10.76
CA VAL A 615 -7.29 36.21 10.64
C VAL A 615 -7.97 34.93 10.14
N ILE A 616 -9.06 34.51 10.77
CA ILE A 616 -9.71 33.23 10.45
C ILE A 616 -10.47 33.30 9.13
N VAL A 617 -11.36 34.29 8.97
CA VAL A 617 -12.28 34.35 7.82
C VAL A 617 -11.60 34.98 6.60
N ILE A 618 -10.88 36.09 6.76
CA ILE A 618 -10.28 36.77 5.60
C ILE A 618 -8.97 36.12 5.17
N VAL A 619 -8.09 35.78 6.10
CA VAL A 619 -6.77 35.24 5.75
C VAL A 619 -6.83 33.72 5.58
N LEU A 620 -7.20 32.97 6.63
CA LEU A 620 -7.07 31.51 6.61
C LEU A 620 -8.08 30.83 5.67
N LEU A 621 -9.33 31.29 5.61
CA LEU A 621 -10.32 30.70 4.69
C LEU A 621 -9.93 30.92 3.21
N ASN A 622 -9.48 32.13 2.85
CA ASN A 622 -9.02 32.41 1.49
C ASN A 622 -7.75 31.61 1.13
N MET A 623 -6.82 31.44 2.08
CA MET A 623 -5.67 30.55 1.90
C MET A 623 -6.10 29.09 1.74
N LEU A 624 -7.11 28.62 2.48
CA LEU A 624 -7.66 27.27 2.34
C LEU A 624 -8.24 27.04 0.94
N ILE A 625 -9.01 27.99 0.42
CA ILE A 625 -9.56 27.92 -0.96
C ILE A 625 -8.43 27.84 -1.99
N ALA A 626 -7.39 28.68 -1.84
CA ALA A 626 -6.24 28.65 -2.74
C ALA A 626 -5.48 27.31 -2.70
N MET A 627 -5.28 26.76 -1.49
CA MET A 627 -4.65 25.46 -1.29
C MET A 627 -5.46 24.30 -1.89
N ILE A 628 -6.79 24.29 -1.68
CA ILE A 628 -7.69 23.29 -2.28
C ILE A 628 -7.61 23.37 -3.81
N THR A 629 -7.61 24.57 -4.38
CA THR A 629 -7.54 24.75 -5.84
C THR A 629 -6.24 24.21 -6.43
N ASN A 630 -5.09 24.50 -5.81
CA ASN A 630 -3.79 23.99 -6.26
C ASN A 630 -3.67 22.46 -6.07
N SER A 631 -4.17 21.93 -4.95
CA SER A 631 -4.22 20.47 -4.71
C SER A 631 -5.11 19.77 -5.73
N PHE A 632 -6.30 20.32 -6.04
CA PHE A 632 -7.21 19.79 -7.05
C PHE A 632 -6.54 19.66 -8.41
N GLN A 633 -5.90 20.72 -8.91
CA GLN A 633 -5.21 20.71 -10.22
C GLN A 633 -4.14 19.62 -10.29
N LYS A 634 -3.30 19.51 -9.25
CA LYS A 634 -2.25 18.48 -9.20
C LYS A 634 -2.82 17.05 -9.16
N ILE A 635 -3.96 16.84 -8.49
CA ILE A 635 -4.59 15.53 -8.38
C ILE A 635 -5.37 15.17 -9.65
N GLU A 636 -5.94 16.16 -10.33
CA GLU A 636 -6.72 15.98 -11.57
C GLU A 636 -5.88 15.36 -12.69
N ASP A 637 -4.61 15.76 -12.82
CA ASP A 637 -3.68 15.24 -13.84
C ASP A 637 -3.51 13.70 -13.75
N ASP A 638 -3.54 13.13 -12.55
CA ASP A 638 -3.40 11.69 -12.30
C ASP A 638 -4.75 10.97 -12.04
N ALA A 639 -5.87 11.70 -12.04
CA ALA A 639 -7.15 11.21 -11.54
C ALA A 639 -7.71 10.02 -12.32
N ASP A 640 -7.49 9.95 -13.63
CA ASP A 640 -7.96 8.84 -14.47
C ASP A 640 -7.25 7.52 -14.13
N VAL A 641 -5.93 7.55 -13.92
CA VAL A 641 -5.15 6.37 -13.51
C VAL A 641 -5.65 5.85 -12.17
N GLU A 642 -5.90 6.75 -11.24
CA GLU A 642 -6.38 6.40 -9.91
C GLU A 642 -7.82 5.93 -9.89
N TRP A 643 -8.68 6.53 -10.70
CA TRP A 643 -10.03 6.06 -10.91
C TRP A 643 -10.05 4.66 -11.50
N LYS A 644 -9.29 4.39 -12.55
CA LYS A 644 -9.15 3.04 -13.13
C LYS A 644 -8.66 2.03 -12.10
N PHE A 645 -7.71 2.42 -11.23
CA PHE A 645 -7.22 1.57 -10.16
C PHE A 645 -8.30 1.28 -9.10
N ALA A 646 -9.01 2.30 -8.61
CA ALA A 646 -10.10 2.15 -7.65
C ALA A 646 -11.27 1.32 -8.23
N ARG A 647 -11.63 1.57 -9.49
CA ARG A 647 -12.62 0.79 -10.24
C ARG A 647 -12.20 -0.67 -10.38
N SER A 648 -10.92 -0.94 -10.59
CA SER A 648 -10.40 -2.32 -10.68
C SER A 648 -10.46 -3.05 -9.35
N LYS A 649 -10.18 -2.37 -8.24
CA LYS A 649 -10.40 -2.91 -6.88
C LYS A 649 -11.86 -3.28 -6.65
N LEU A 650 -12.78 -2.39 -7.03
CA LEU A 650 -14.22 -2.65 -6.99
C LEU A 650 -14.58 -3.87 -7.85
N TYR A 651 -14.04 -4.02 -9.06
CA TYR A 651 -14.37 -5.18 -9.90
C TYR A 651 -13.87 -6.50 -9.30
N LEU A 652 -12.65 -6.51 -8.76
CA LEU A 652 -12.05 -7.70 -8.15
C LEU A 652 -12.82 -8.21 -6.94
N SER A 653 -13.48 -7.33 -6.16
CA SER A 653 -14.30 -7.77 -5.02
C SER A 653 -15.52 -8.59 -5.44
N TYR A 654 -16.13 -8.28 -6.59
CA TYR A 654 -17.30 -9.01 -7.13
C TYR A 654 -16.94 -10.24 -7.98
N PHE A 655 -15.66 -10.49 -8.24
CA PHE A 655 -15.20 -11.70 -8.95
C PHE A 655 -15.08 -12.93 -8.03
N ARG A 656 -14.94 -12.73 -6.71
CA ARG A 656 -14.86 -13.82 -5.72
C ARG A 656 -16.21 -14.54 -5.56
N GLU A 657 -16.18 -15.85 -5.29
CA GLU A 657 -17.37 -16.64 -4.97
C GLU A 657 -17.97 -16.25 -3.60
N GLY A 658 -19.30 -16.37 -3.50
CA GLY A 658 -19.99 -16.31 -2.21
C GLY A 658 -20.58 -14.95 -1.79
N LEU A 659 -20.63 -13.97 -2.70
CA LEU A 659 -21.32 -12.67 -2.50
C LEU A 659 -22.41 -12.45 -3.55
N THR A 660 -23.03 -13.51 -4.09
CA THR A 660 -24.02 -13.37 -5.18
C THR A 660 -25.35 -12.80 -4.74
N MET A 661 -25.72 -12.96 -3.47
CA MET A 661 -27.00 -12.53 -2.92
C MET A 661 -26.82 -11.29 -2.05
N PRO A 662 -27.52 -10.18 -2.33
CA PRO A 662 -27.47 -8.99 -1.50
C PRO A 662 -28.34 -9.12 -0.25
N VAL A 663 -28.01 -8.33 0.77
CA VAL A 663 -28.83 -8.19 2.00
C VAL A 663 -30.14 -7.50 1.64
N PRO A 664 -31.33 -8.06 1.92
CA PRO A 664 -31.62 -9.06 2.95
C PRO A 664 -31.73 -10.51 2.45
N PHE A 665 -31.62 -10.79 1.15
CA PHE A 665 -31.78 -12.15 0.63
C PHE A 665 -30.56 -13.06 0.86
N ASN A 666 -29.47 -12.52 1.38
CA ASN A 666 -28.34 -13.27 1.94
C ASN A 666 -28.78 -14.15 3.15
N ILE A 667 -29.96 -13.91 3.73
CA ILE A 667 -30.51 -14.59 4.92
C ILE A 667 -30.70 -16.09 4.74
N ILE A 668 -31.03 -16.56 3.54
CA ILE A 668 -31.41 -17.95 3.35
C ILE A 668 -30.21 -18.75 2.84
N PRO A 669 -29.59 -19.63 3.65
CA PRO A 669 -28.46 -20.41 3.20
C PRO A 669 -28.88 -21.24 1.98
N SER A 670 -28.11 -21.15 0.90
CA SER A 670 -28.37 -21.97 -0.27
C SER A 670 -28.32 -23.46 0.12
N PRO A 671 -29.11 -24.34 -0.51
CA PRO A 671 -29.06 -25.78 -0.23
C PRO A 671 -27.65 -26.37 -0.35
N LYS A 672 -26.81 -25.79 -1.22
CA LYS A 672 -25.38 -26.11 -1.30
C LYS A 672 -24.60 -25.73 -0.04
N ALA A 673 -24.82 -24.53 0.52
CA ALA A 673 -24.16 -24.08 1.74
C ALA A 673 -24.55 -24.94 2.94
N VAL A 674 -25.81 -25.39 3.04
CA VAL A 674 -26.25 -26.34 4.08
C VAL A 674 -25.58 -27.71 3.89
N PHE A 675 -25.37 -28.16 2.65
CA PHE A 675 -24.63 -29.39 2.36
C PHE A 675 -23.13 -29.25 2.65
N TYR A 676 -22.54 -28.08 2.40
CA TYR A 676 -21.16 -27.77 2.75
C TYR A 676 -20.96 -27.63 4.26
N THR A 677 -21.87 -27.01 5.01
CA THR A 677 -21.75 -26.93 6.49
C THR A 677 -22.03 -28.27 7.17
N LEU A 678 -22.94 -29.09 6.61
CA LEU A 678 -23.13 -30.47 7.05
C LEU A 678 -21.94 -31.38 6.66
N SER A 679 -21.24 -31.11 5.55
CA SER A 679 -20.01 -31.83 5.20
C SER A 679 -18.74 -31.26 5.84
N ASP A 680 -18.73 -30.01 6.29
CA ASP A 680 -17.68 -29.40 7.13
C ASP A 680 -17.72 -29.93 8.57
N SER A 681 -18.81 -30.60 8.96
CA SER A 681 -18.76 -31.48 10.14
C SER A 681 -17.85 -32.71 9.93
N GLN A 682 -17.37 -32.95 8.70
CA GLN A 682 -16.22 -33.80 8.38
C GLN A 682 -14.93 -32.99 8.16
N LEU A 683 -14.58 -32.11 9.10
CA LEU A 683 -13.22 -31.57 9.27
C LEU A 683 -12.32 -32.42 10.21
N PRO A 684 -11.96 -33.69 9.88
CA PRO A 684 -10.76 -34.30 10.48
C PRO A 684 -9.65 -34.72 9.52
N TYR A 685 -9.90 -35.03 8.23
CA TYR A 685 -8.88 -35.75 7.44
C TYR A 685 -7.71 -34.86 6.97
N ARG A 686 -7.99 -33.68 6.40
CA ARG A 686 -6.94 -32.82 5.81
C ARG A 686 -6.02 -32.20 6.86
N GLN A 687 -6.58 -31.83 8.02
CA GLN A 687 -5.81 -31.30 9.15
C GLN A 687 -5.00 -32.41 9.84
N GLN A 688 -5.55 -33.62 10.00
CA GLN A 688 -4.78 -34.79 10.47
C GLN A 688 -3.61 -35.14 9.53
N VAL A 689 -3.79 -35.05 8.22
CA VAL A 689 -2.71 -35.32 7.25
C VAL A 689 -1.61 -34.25 7.33
N ILE A 690 -1.97 -32.97 7.46
CA ILE A 690 -0.98 -31.89 7.64
C ILE A 690 -0.25 -32.03 8.98
N THR A 691 -0.96 -32.32 10.08
CA THR A 691 -0.33 -32.55 11.39
C THR A 691 0.58 -33.79 11.37
N ALA A 692 0.17 -34.88 10.69
CA ALA A 692 0.98 -36.08 10.52
C ALA A 692 2.19 -35.86 9.61
N LEU A 693 2.07 -35.06 8.54
CA LEU A 693 3.19 -34.67 7.68
C LEU A 693 4.19 -33.78 8.42
N VAL A 694 3.70 -32.82 9.21
CA VAL A 694 4.53 -31.96 10.06
C VAL A 694 5.23 -32.79 11.13
N GLN A 695 4.57 -33.76 11.76
CA GLN A 695 5.21 -34.70 12.69
C GLN A 695 6.27 -35.57 12.03
N ARG A 696 6.02 -36.11 10.83
CA ARG A 696 7.02 -36.89 10.07
C ARG A 696 8.23 -36.03 9.69
N TYR A 697 8.01 -34.77 9.32
CA TYR A 697 9.09 -33.83 9.02
C TYR A 697 9.91 -33.50 10.27
N ILE A 698 9.26 -33.24 11.41
CA ILE A 698 9.94 -33.00 12.70
C ILE A 698 10.74 -34.22 13.14
N GLU A 699 10.22 -35.44 12.96
CA GLU A 699 10.95 -36.67 13.25
C GLU A 699 12.14 -36.90 12.32
N SER A 700 12.01 -36.57 11.03
CA SER A 700 13.11 -36.61 10.06
C SER A 700 14.21 -35.63 10.44
N ALA A 701 13.86 -34.37 10.74
CA ALA A 701 14.81 -33.35 11.15
C ALA A 701 15.49 -33.69 12.49
N ARG A 702 14.77 -34.32 13.43
CA ARG A 702 15.37 -34.79 14.69
C ARG A 702 16.37 -35.93 14.48
N ARG A 703 16.09 -36.86 13.55
CA ARG A 703 17.04 -37.93 13.18
C ARG A 703 18.29 -37.37 12.52
N GLU A 704 18.16 -36.44 11.59
CA GLU A 704 19.32 -35.76 10.97
C GLU A 704 20.16 -35.03 12.02
N PHE A 705 19.52 -34.37 12.99
CA PHE A 705 20.22 -33.71 14.10
C PHE A 705 20.92 -34.70 15.04
N GLU A 706 20.31 -35.86 15.33
CA GLU A 706 20.95 -36.92 16.14
C GLU A 706 22.08 -37.63 15.40
N GLU A 707 21.97 -37.83 14.07
CA GLU A 707 23.05 -38.36 13.24
C GLU A 707 24.21 -37.37 13.14
N ALA A 708 23.93 -36.07 12.99
CA ALA A 708 24.95 -35.02 13.07
C ALA A 708 25.63 -35.00 14.45
N LYS A 709 24.88 -35.20 15.53
CA LYS A 709 25.42 -35.31 16.91
C LYS A 709 26.25 -36.58 17.14
N ARG A 710 25.90 -37.71 16.49
CA ARG A 710 26.73 -38.94 16.51
C ARG A 710 28.00 -38.77 15.70
N LYS A 711 27.95 -38.15 14.51
CA LYS A 711 29.13 -37.84 13.70
C LYS A 711 30.07 -36.86 14.42
N GLY A 712 29.53 -35.82 15.05
CA GLY A 712 30.32 -34.89 15.89
C GLY A 712 30.93 -35.52 17.16
N LYS A 713 30.35 -36.61 17.69
CA LYS A 713 30.94 -37.41 18.77
C LYS A 713 31.99 -38.42 18.28
N CYS A 714 31.91 -38.89 17.04
CA CYS A 714 32.97 -39.70 16.44
C CYS A 714 34.21 -38.84 16.17
N ASP A 715 34.07 -37.62 15.64
CA ASP A 715 35.22 -36.76 15.33
C ASP A 715 35.95 -36.20 16.56
N THR A 716 35.30 -36.16 17.72
CA THR A 716 35.94 -35.82 19.01
C THR A 716 36.55 -37.03 19.73
N GLY A 717 36.25 -38.25 19.30
CA GLY A 717 36.87 -39.49 19.82
C GLY A 717 38.17 -39.87 19.11
N THR A 718 38.33 -39.51 17.83
CA THR A 718 39.52 -39.85 17.02
C THR A 718 40.63 -38.81 17.08
N THR A 719 40.40 -37.62 17.65
CA THR A 719 41.41 -36.55 17.75
C THR A 719 42.18 -36.52 19.08
N LEU A 720 41.85 -37.40 20.02
CA LEU A 720 42.52 -37.54 21.32
C LEU A 720 43.50 -38.73 21.40
N SER A 721 43.61 -39.57 20.36
CA SER A 721 44.59 -40.68 20.32
C SER A 721 45.84 -40.39 19.49
N ASP A 722 45.85 -39.32 18.68
CA ASP A 722 46.95 -39.04 17.73
C ASP A 722 47.82 -37.84 18.13
N SER A 723 47.62 -37.26 19.33
CA SER A 723 48.37 -36.09 19.82
C SER A 723 49.56 -36.42 20.75
N ASP A 724 49.83 -37.69 21.04
CA ASP A 724 50.97 -38.12 21.88
C ASP A 724 52.22 -38.59 21.10
N ALA A 725 52.25 -38.48 19.77
CA ALA A 725 53.34 -39.05 18.95
C ALA A 725 54.38 -38.05 18.40
N PHE A 726 54.33 -36.74 18.70
CA PHE A 726 55.29 -35.79 18.12
C PHE A 726 55.74 -34.70 19.10
N LYS A 727 56.72 -35.02 19.95
CA LYS A 727 57.60 -34.02 20.59
C LYS A 727 59.07 -34.43 20.51
N SER A 728 59.76 -33.74 19.58
CA SER A 728 61.17 -33.32 19.53
C SER A 728 62.31 -34.35 19.52
N PRO A 729 63.22 -34.24 18.54
CA PRO A 729 64.62 -34.56 18.69
C PRO A 729 65.46 -33.27 18.90
N ALA A 730 66.28 -33.25 19.94
CA ALA A 730 67.46 -32.38 20.07
C ALA A 730 68.44 -33.07 21.00
N GLY A 731 69.62 -33.36 20.47
CA GLY A 731 70.48 -34.46 20.92
C GLY A 731 71.58 -34.10 21.91
N SER A 732 72.37 -35.12 22.21
CA SER A 732 73.73 -35.02 22.71
C SER A 732 74.54 -36.29 22.39
N HIS A 733 75.75 -36.05 21.87
CA HIS A 733 76.92 -36.95 21.69
C HIS A 733 76.77 -38.05 20.60
N THR A 734 77.55 -38.08 19.51
CA THR A 734 78.93 -37.64 19.24
C THR A 734 79.11 -37.20 17.79
#